data_AF-A0A5C3EQG9-F1
#
_entry.id   AF-A0A5C3EQG9-F1
#
_cell.length_a   1.000
_cell.length_b   1.000
_cell.length_c   1.000
_cell.angle_alpha   90.00
_cell.angle_beta   90.00
_cell.angle_gamma   90.00
#
_symmetry.space_group_name_H-M   'P 1'
#
loop_
_entity.id
_entity.type
_entity.pdbx_description
1 polymer ?
#
loop_
_entity_poly.entity_id
_entity_poly.type
_entity_poly.pdbx_seq_one_letter_code
_entity_poly.pdbx_strand_id
1 'polypeptide(L)'
;MSPHDPGLFSLLNSLFEPNFLILISYLVINLYLASRVIRISTKKYRQLKMTPSESGELGLVDLPVGADNDILQEHQNLFRDERARNKTETDTPVADALIRLATWAFKSKAANAKRIFALLAVLSLASTWYYMIAFLRHSYLAYLERCHLTSYPLPPTPPPFDLGRPELLVPALHLRILRISQWLASLSLFKEAWMEVIKDATSWWWSSEICIVTVGAWALFLRHEAERLRIPHVWTVMALGQLVAISFAFNLFNLAVIYRLDTFDLLAARSDKVFKAKRRVIEPPLDSRSPSPPLLTEHNFERLAEDRPWRTAFAIPQAAVHSPRASPSTSLPPTPRRSPDPNRRVFRTTVITQRKPLPPQPTLMDKIGKVMQSWIPEKVGLPVFVLAGLSSVLHHPNSFTKVMVMHLFPLLISLYPAYHHLSPLNSKGMPIRSSSDEAVGSELEPPTGPEPTSELSTTQILRRMLARSNADVPLWKDSKMYYLGLGAIGVGLRFWLTVACFFESDSDAAFSRRAWRTLSLLFPTTFLRHPAQSSISSDHVCVALSAAVFVLIESGLWLWKAAVASPTASIPSKDEAEALEEMMQGDMFSFPLPSPIRMDSADRNLIETQARVIVALLALSPLLGGSATLSFYLAFRCSWVQQYEAYRALQDESLLHPRARPESAVIEEKEEVQLMENEEGERYLELRKIKFSELLPRTGNRARPAAAAETRSSLPPSPTSSGGDHSDDEHDVRQPTVRTARRSRGGTAESEVGISSSLEGRPRRTTPVRNRQPPQRYREESHGSPPSTPRRRGG
;
A
#
# COMPACT_ATOMS: atom_id res chain seq x y z
N MET A 1 -43.00 9.71 29.91
CA MET A 1 -42.19 8.47 30.00
C MET A 1 -42.93 7.51 30.92
N SER A 2 -43.37 6.37 30.40
CA SER A 2 -44.16 5.36 31.13
C SER A 2 -43.23 4.38 31.86
N PRO A 3 -43.53 3.92 33.09
CA PRO A 3 -42.62 3.13 33.93
C PRO A 3 -42.62 1.62 33.62
N HIS A 4 -43.07 1.21 32.43
CA HIS A 4 -42.88 -0.17 31.96
C HIS A 4 -41.51 -0.30 31.30
N ASP A 5 -40.46 -0.37 32.10
CA ASP A 5 -39.16 -0.82 31.62
C ASP A 5 -39.31 -2.25 31.06
N PRO A 6 -38.93 -2.50 29.79
CA PRO A 6 -38.94 -3.85 29.24
C PRO A 6 -37.85 -4.64 29.97
N GLY A 7 -38.27 -5.49 30.92
CA GLY A 7 -37.36 -6.39 31.62
C GLY A 7 -36.54 -7.23 30.63
N LEU A 8 -35.38 -7.72 31.08
CA LEU A 8 -34.43 -8.54 30.32
C LEU A 8 -35.12 -9.72 29.58
N PHE A 9 -36.26 -10.19 30.11
CA PHE A 9 -37.15 -11.18 29.49
C PHE A 9 -37.89 -10.72 28.23
N SER A 10 -38.31 -9.46 28.14
CA SER A 10 -38.88 -8.86 26.92
C SER A 10 -37.81 -8.72 25.82
N LEU A 11 -36.58 -8.38 26.22
CA LEU A 11 -35.42 -8.31 25.34
C LEU A 11 -35.02 -9.71 24.85
N LEU A 12 -35.00 -10.72 25.74
CA LEU A 12 -34.82 -12.14 25.37
C LEU A 12 -35.93 -12.67 24.46
N ASN A 13 -37.20 -12.33 24.71
CA ASN A 13 -38.29 -12.73 23.82
C ASN A 13 -38.22 -12.04 22.44
N SER A 14 -37.65 -10.84 22.36
CA SER A 14 -37.31 -10.20 21.07
C SER A 14 -36.12 -10.85 20.36
N LEU A 15 -35.19 -11.46 21.11
CA LEU A 15 -34.11 -12.29 20.54
C LEU A 15 -34.65 -13.61 19.95
N PHE A 16 -35.82 -14.10 20.38
CA PHE A 16 -36.49 -15.26 19.77
C PHE A 16 -37.58 -14.90 18.75
N GLU A 17 -37.58 -13.65 18.25
CA GLU A 17 -38.31 -13.35 17.02
C GLU A 17 -37.56 -13.95 15.82
N PRO A 18 -38.22 -14.67 14.90
CA PRO A 18 -37.54 -15.27 13.75
C PRO A 18 -36.91 -14.25 12.78
N ASN A 19 -37.22 -12.95 12.93
CA ASN A 19 -36.52 -11.84 12.29
C ASN A 19 -35.06 -11.86 12.72
N PHE A 20 -34.84 -12.09 14.01
CA PHE A 20 -33.53 -12.30 14.59
C PHE A 20 -32.90 -13.60 14.08
N LEU A 21 -33.64 -14.69 13.86
CA LEU A 21 -33.05 -15.96 13.37
C LEU A 21 -32.56 -15.88 11.92
N ILE A 22 -33.33 -15.26 11.03
CA ILE A 22 -32.90 -15.01 9.64
C ILE A 22 -31.74 -14.01 9.63
N LEU A 23 -31.80 -12.99 10.48
CA LEU A 23 -30.72 -12.02 10.63
C LEU A 23 -29.44 -12.63 11.21
N ILE A 24 -29.55 -13.52 12.20
CA ILE A 24 -28.43 -14.34 12.70
C ILE A 24 -27.92 -15.22 11.57
N SER A 25 -28.79 -15.88 10.80
CA SER A 25 -28.34 -16.74 9.70
C SER A 25 -27.57 -15.93 8.65
N TYR A 26 -28.06 -14.74 8.30
CA TYR A 26 -27.36 -13.80 7.43
C TYR A 26 -26.04 -13.33 8.04
N LEU A 27 -26.04 -12.96 9.33
CA LEU A 27 -24.84 -12.60 10.08
C LEU A 27 -23.83 -13.74 10.10
N VAL A 28 -24.27 -14.98 10.32
CA VAL A 28 -23.43 -16.19 10.35
C VAL A 28 -22.84 -16.47 8.98
N ILE A 29 -23.63 -16.35 7.90
CA ILE A 29 -23.12 -16.46 6.52
C ILE A 29 -22.07 -15.38 6.27
N ASN A 30 -22.32 -14.15 6.70
CA ASN A 30 -21.41 -13.02 6.55
C ASN A 30 -20.14 -13.18 7.40
N LEU A 31 -20.25 -13.66 8.64
CA LEU A 31 -19.14 -14.00 9.52
C LEU A 31 -18.35 -15.18 8.96
N TYR A 32 -19.01 -16.14 8.30
CA TYR A 32 -18.36 -17.24 7.60
C TYR A 32 -17.58 -16.73 6.39
N LEU A 33 -18.15 -15.83 5.58
CA LEU A 33 -17.46 -15.18 4.48
C LEU A 33 -16.27 -14.35 4.99
N ALA A 34 -16.47 -13.56 6.04
CA ALA A 34 -15.42 -12.77 6.67
C ALA A 34 -14.31 -13.66 7.23
N SER A 35 -14.66 -14.73 7.95
CA SER A 35 -13.72 -15.74 8.45
C SER A 35 -12.97 -16.41 7.31
N ARG A 36 -13.63 -16.70 6.18
CA ARG A 36 -12.99 -17.23 4.98
C ARG A 36 -12.03 -16.22 4.36
N VAL A 37 -12.40 -14.93 4.27
CA VAL A 37 -11.51 -13.85 3.79
C VAL A 37 -10.31 -13.71 4.72
N ILE A 38 -10.52 -13.62 6.03
CA ILE A 38 -9.46 -13.55 7.04
C ILE A 38 -8.56 -14.78 6.93
N ARG A 39 -9.14 -15.99 6.82
CA ARG A 39 -8.39 -17.23 6.67
C ARG A 39 -7.61 -17.25 5.36
N ILE A 40 -8.16 -16.79 4.24
CA ILE A 40 -7.41 -16.70 2.98
C ILE A 40 -6.23 -15.72 3.13
N SER A 41 -6.45 -14.61 3.82
CA SER A 41 -5.42 -13.60 4.07
C SER A 41 -4.37 -14.03 5.11
N THR A 42 -4.72 -14.89 6.07
CA THR A 42 -3.85 -15.27 7.21
C THR A 42 -3.30 -16.70 7.13
N LYS A 43 -4.00 -17.65 6.51
CA LYS A 43 -3.62 -19.08 6.47
C LYS A 43 -2.28 -19.30 5.78
N LYS A 44 -1.94 -18.44 4.82
CA LYS A 44 -0.63 -18.42 4.13
C LYS A 44 0.58 -18.15 5.05
N TYR A 45 0.34 -17.76 6.30
CA TYR A 45 1.40 -17.48 7.25
C TYR A 45 1.84 -18.72 8.04
N ARG A 46 0.94 -19.68 8.27
CA ARG A 46 1.19 -20.77 9.24
C ARG A 46 2.10 -21.86 8.66
N GLN A 47 2.21 -21.97 7.34
CA GLN A 47 2.93 -23.06 6.65
C GLN A 47 4.27 -22.63 6.04
N LEU A 48 4.62 -21.34 6.05
CA LEU A 48 5.97 -20.84 5.74
C LEU A 48 7.03 -21.17 6.82
N LYS A 49 6.75 -22.15 7.71
CA LYS A 49 7.77 -22.83 8.51
C LYS A 49 8.63 -23.70 7.57
N MET A 50 9.42 -23.03 6.73
CA MET A 50 10.35 -23.65 5.80
C MET A 50 11.64 -24.00 6.53
N THR A 51 11.63 -25.15 7.20
CA THR A 51 12.78 -26.03 7.22
C THR A 51 12.21 -27.41 6.93
N PRO A 52 12.47 -28.02 5.76
CA PRO A 52 12.22 -29.44 5.61
C PRO A 52 13.07 -30.13 6.69
N SER A 53 12.43 -30.77 7.67
CA SER A 53 13.12 -31.51 8.73
C SER A 53 13.91 -32.72 8.19
N GLU A 54 13.81 -32.99 6.88
CA GLU A 54 14.32 -34.22 6.27
C GLU A 54 15.44 -33.99 5.25
N SER A 55 15.90 -32.76 4.98
CA SER A 55 17.17 -32.58 4.25
C SER A 55 18.34 -32.82 5.21
N GLY A 56 18.58 -34.09 5.53
CA GLY A 56 19.85 -34.53 6.11
C GLY A 56 21.03 -34.06 5.25
N GLU A 57 22.15 -33.80 5.91
CA GLU A 57 23.51 -33.63 5.36
C GLU A 57 24.05 -32.23 5.00
N LEU A 58 23.26 -31.16 4.98
CA LEU A 58 23.85 -29.80 4.96
C LEU A 58 23.59 -29.14 6.30
N GLY A 59 24.58 -29.22 7.20
CA GLY A 59 24.60 -28.60 8.52
C GLY A 59 24.50 -27.08 8.49
N LEU A 60 23.36 -26.55 8.06
CA LEU A 60 22.94 -25.20 8.34
C LEU A 60 22.65 -25.13 9.83
N VAL A 61 23.54 -24.44 10.54
CA VAL A 61 23.41 -24.07 11.94
C VAL A 61 22.05 -23.39 12.13
N ASP A 62 21.19 -23.99 12.94
CA ASP A 62 19.99 -23.33 13.48
C ASP A 62 20.43 -22.03 14.17
N LEU A 63 20.19 -20.90 13.51
CA LEU A 63 20.37 -19.60 14.13
C LEU A 63 19.21 -19.38 15.12
N PRO A 64 19.50 -19.00 16.37
CA PRO A 64 18.46 -18.78 17.36
C PRO A 64 17.49 -17.70 16.87
N VAL A 65 16.20 -18.01 16.90
CA VAL A 65 15.05 -17.18 16.46
C VAL A 65 14.92 -15.86 17.26
N GLY A 66 15.86 -15.53 18.15
CA GLY A 66 15.88 -14.32 18.98
C GLY A 66 16.24 -13.02 18.23
N ALA A 67 17.03 -13.08 17.17
CA ALA A 67 17.67 -11.89 16.59
C ALA A 67 16.75 -10.89 15.85
N ASP A 68 15.48 -11.22 15.61
CA ASP A 68 14.51 -10.29 15.00
C ASP A 68 13.70 -9.49 16.03
N ASN A 69 13.59 -9.99 17.27
CA ASN A 69 12.97 -9.22 18.36
C ASN A 69 13.92 -8.14 18.87
N ASP A 70 15.24 -8.38 18.81
CA ASP A 70 16.26 -7.45 19.32
C ASP A 70 16.21 -6.10 18.57
N ILE A 71 16.13 -6.08 17.22
CA ILE A 71 16.12 -4.85 16.42
C ILE A 71 14.93 -3.93 16.73
N LEU A 72 13.73 -4.51 16.92
CA LEU A 72 12.51 -3.75 17.24
C LEU A 72 12.45 -3.34 18.73
N GLN A 73 13.09 -4.09 19.61
CA GLN A 73 13.18 -3.80 21.05
C GLN A 73 14.22 -2.70 21.32
N GLU A 74 15.34 -2.71 20.59
CA GLU A 74 16.36 -1.65 20.57
C GLU A 74 15.80 -0.31 20.08
N HIS A 75 14.94 -0.31 19.05
CA HIS A 75 14.26 0.90 18.59
C HIS A 75 13.35 1.54 19.67
N GLN A 76 12.89 0.77 20.65
CA GLN A 76 12.02 1.30 21.70
C GLN A 76 12.80 1.87 22.89
N ASN A 77 13.96 1.30 23.21
CA ASN A 77 14.87 1.85 24.22
C ASN A 77 15.38 3.24 23.79
N LEU A 78 15.46 3.49 22.47
CA LEU A 78 15.77 4.79 21.86
C LEU A 78 14.87 5.94 22.31
N PHE A 79 13.60 5.68 22.60
CA PHE A 79 12.66 6.73 23.00
C PHE A 79 12.39 6.77 24.50
N ARG A 80 12.91 5.81 25.27
CA ARG A 80 12.67 5.74 26.72
C ARG A 80 13.73 6.53 27.50
N ASP A 81 14.97 6.55 27.02
CA ASP A 81 16.09 7.29 27.63
C ASP A 81 16.18 8.77 27.18
N GLU A 82 15.35 9.19 26.22
CA GLU A 82 15.20 10.60 25.80
C GLU A 82 14.65 11.52 26.92
N ARG A 83 14.14 10.98 28.05
CA ARG A 83 13.72 11.85 29.18
C ARG A 83 14.87 12.56 29.89
N ALA A 84 16.12 12.12 29.71
CA ALA A 84 17.29 12.71 30.37
C ALA A 84 18.25 13.46 29.43
N ARG A 85 18.19 13.26 28.11
CA ARG A 85 19.01 14.01 27.15
C ARG A 85 18.39 15.38 26.91
N ASN A 86 19.15 16.44 27.17
CA ASN A 86 18.80 17.83 26.87
C ASN A 86 18.10 17.91 25.50
N LYS A 87 16.94 18.59 25.43
CA LYS A 87 16.13 18.82 24.23
C LYS A 87 17.01 19.38 23.08
N THR A 88 17.67 18.53 22.32
CA THR A 88 18.13 18.87 20.99
C THR A 88 16.89 18.87 20.13
N GLU A 89 16.42 20.07 19.79
CA GLU A 89 15.28 20.29 18.90
C GLU A 89 15.56 19.54 17.59
N THR A 90 14.75 18.53 17.26
CA THR A 90 14.94 17.80 16.00
C THR A 90 14.45 18.67 14.86
N ASP A 91 15.23 18.75 13.78
CA ASP A 91 14.87 19.56 12.59
C ASP A 91 13.63 19.02 11.86
N THR A 92 13.20 17.78 12.18
CA THR A 92 12.12 17.04 11.51
C THR A 92 11.05 16.49 12.48
N PRO A 93 10.44 17.34 13.32
CA PRO A 93 9.62 16.88 14.44
C PRO A 93 8.34 16.17 13.99
N VAL A 94 7.76 16.56 12.85
CA VAL A 94 6.52 15.95 12.33
C VAL A 94 6.81 14.60 11.70
N ALA A 95 7.88 14.51 10.90
CA ALA A 95 8.32 13.23 10.34
C ALA A 95 8.68 12.23 11.44
N ASP A 96 9.44 12.67 12.46
CA ASP A 96 9.82 11.83 13.60
C ASP A 96 8.59 11.31 14.34
N ALA A 97 7.57 12.15 14.57
CA ALA A 97 6.34 11.73 15.22
C ALA A 97 5.57 10.66 14.43
N LEU A 98 5.47 10.82 13.11
CA LEU A 98 4.82 9.83 12.24
C LEU A 98 5.60 8.52 12.17
N ILE A 99 6.94 8.59 12.05
CA ILE A 99 7.82 7.42 12.06
C ILE A 99 7.71 6.69 13.40
N ARG A 100 7.77 7.41 14.54
CA ARG A 100 7.59 6.84 15.89
C ARG A 100 6.26 6.10 16.02
N LEU A 101 5.18 6.71 15.53
CA LEU A 101 3.86 6.09 15.56
C LEU A 101 3.81 4.83 14.69
N ALA A 102 4.38 4.87 13.47
CA ALA A 102 4.45 3.71 12.60
C ALA A 102 5.29 2.60 13.24
N THR A 103 6.47 2.89 13.79
CA THR A 103 7.30 1.90 14.48
C THR A 103 6.56 1.28 15.67
N TRP A 104 5.83 2.10 16.45
CA TRP A 104 4.97 1.57 17.51
C TRP A 104 3.87 0.66 16.98
N ALA A 105 3.22 1.04 15.88
CA ALA A 105 2.15 0.24 15.25
C ALA A 105 2.69 -1.09 14.69
N PHE A 106 3.88 -1.07 14.10
CA PHE A 106 4.57 -2.23 13.52
C PHE A 106 5.37 -3.06 14.54
N LYS A 107 5.37 -2.65 15.82
CA LYS A 107 6.05 -3.38 16.89
C LYS A 107 5.54 -4.81 17.05
N SER A 108 6.45 -5.72 17.43
CA SER A 108 6.15 -7.12 17.77
C SER A 108 5.41 -7.84 16.62
N LYS A 109 5.96 -7.78 15.40
CA LYS A 109 5.33 -8.33 14.18
C LYS A 109 4.00 -7.64 13.86
N ALA A 110 3.99 -6.31 13.89
CA ALA A 110 2.81 -5.48 13.68
C ALA A 110 1.59 -5.83 14.54
N ALA A 111 1.80 -6.31 15.77
CA ALA A 111 0.72 -6.74 16.65
C ALA A 111 -0.24 -5.59 17.00
N ASN A 112 0.30 -4.38 17.19
CA ASN A 112 -0.52 -3.20 17.51
C ASN A 112 -1.39 -2.78 16.33
N ALA A 113 -0.81 -2.65 15.13
CA ALA A 113 -1.57 -2.36 13.92
C ALA A 113 -2.65 -3.43 13.68
N LYS A 114 -2.32 -4.72 13.80
CA LYS A 114 -3.28 -5.83 13.68
C LYS A 114 -4.43 -5.69 14.68
N ARG A 115 -4.15 -5.37 15.95
CA ARG A 115 -5.17 -5.14 16.99
C ARG A 115 -6.05 -3.93 16.69
N ILE A 116 -5.46 -2.82 16.24
CA ILE A 116 -6.20 -1.59 15.90
C ILE A 116 -7.20 -1.89 14.78
N PHE A 117 -6.77 -2.47 13.66
CA PHE A 117 -7.67 -2.77 12.55
C PHE A 117 -8.67 -3.88 12.86
N ALA A 118 -8.31 -4.86 13.70
CA ALA A 118 -9.28 -5.85 14.19
C ALA A 118 -10.36 -5.20 15.07
N LEU A 119 -9.96 -4.29 15.98
CA LEU A 119 -10.88 -3.55 16.84
C LEU A 119 -11.77 -2.61 16.01
N LEU A 120 -11.19 -1.88 15.05
CA LEU A 120 -11.95 -1.04 14.12
C LEU A 120 -12.93 -1.89 13.29
N ALA A 121 -12.54 -3.08 12.82
CA ALA A 121 -13.45 -3.99 12.13
C ALA A 121 -14.64 -4.41 13.03
N VAL A 122 -14.37 -4.80 14.28
CA VAL A 122 -15.43 -5.19 15.24
C VAL A 122 -16.36 -4.01 15.55
N LEU A 123 -15.80 -2.82 15.80
CA LEU A 123 -16.59 -1.61 16.08
C LEU A 123 -17.43 -1.19 14.88
N SER A 124 -16.85 -1.22 13.67
CA SER A 124 -17.55 -1.01 12.41
C SER A 124 -18.74 -1.97 12.25
N LEU A 125 -18.50 -3.27 12.46
CA LEU A 125 -19.53 -4.28 12.33
C LEU A 125 -20.64 -4.05 13.37
N ALA A 126 -20.28 -3.84 14.63
CA ALA A 126 -21.24 -3.61 15.71
C ALA A 126 -22.09 -2.36 15.47
N SER A 127 -21.48 -1.25 15.04
CA SER A 127 -22.17 0.02 14.79
C SER A 127 -23.15 -0.09 13.62
N THR A 128 -22.70 -0.61 12.46
CA THR A 128 -23.57 -0.75 11.29
C THR A 128 -24.70 -1.76 11.56
N TRP A 129 -24.41 -2.88 12.22
CA TRP A 129 -25.44 -3.88 12.53
C TRP A 129 -26.44 -3.42 13.58
N TYR A 130 -26.02 -2.60 14.56
CA TYR A 130 -26.95 -2.00 15.51
C TYR A 130 -28.05 -1.22 14.78
N TYR A 131 -27.68 -0.37 13.82
CA TYR A 131 -28.66 0.37 13.02
C TYR A 131 -29.41 -0.49 12.02
N MET A 132 -28.79 -1.53 11.45
CA MET A 132 -29.48 -2.50 10.59
C MET A 132 -30.58 -3.25 11.35
N ILE A 133 -30.29 -3.70 12.58
CA ILE A 133 -31.28 -4.34 13.46
C ILE A 133 -32.41 -3.36 13.79
N ALA A 134 -32.08 -2.11 14.12
CA ALA A 134 -33.07 -1.07 14.37
C ALA A 134 -33.94 -0.79 13.13
N PHE A 135 -33.37 -0.82 11.93
CA PHE A 135 -34.11 -0.69 10.68
C PHE A 135 -35.04 -1.87 10.43
N LEU A 136 -34.57 -3.10 10.63
CA LEU A 136 -35.40 -4.30 10.47
C LEU A 136 -36.60 -4.28 11.42
N ARG A 137 -36.38 -3.88 12.67
CA ARG A 137 -37.46 -3.66 13.64
C ARG A 137 -38.44 -2.60 13.15
N HIS A 138 -37.94 -1.46 12.68
CA HIS A 138 -38.76 -0.37 12.16
C HIS A 138 -39.62 -0.81 10.95
N SER A 139 -39.01 -1.46 9.96
CA SER A 139 -39.70 -1.96 8.77
C SER A 139 -40.72 -3.06 9.11
N TYR A 140 -40.44 -3.92 10.09
CA TYR A 140 -41.41 -4.92 10.56
C TYR A 140 -42.63 -4.28 11.22
N LEU A 141 -42.44 -3.27 12.08
CA LEU A 141 -43.56 -2.56 12.71
C LEU A 141 -44.41 -1.82 11.65
N ALA A 142 -43.76 -1.17 10.69
CA ALA A 142 -44.45 -0.51 9.58
C ALA A 142 -45.23 -1.50 8.69
N TYR A 143 -44.72 -2.72 8.51
CA TYR A 143 -45.43 -3.80 7.84
C TYR A 143 -46.69 -4.22 8.60
N LEU A 144 -46.60 -4.43 9.92
CA LEU A 144 -47.75 -4.79 10.74
C LEU A 144 -48.84 -3.71 10.68
N GLU A 145 -48.45 -2.44 10.77
CA GLU A 145 -49.37 -1.31 10.63
C GLU A 145 -50.05 -1.29 9.26
N ARG A 146 -49.31 -1.50 8.17
CA ARG A 146 -49.89 -1.63 6.82
C ARG A 146 -50.86 -2.78 6.70
N CYS A 147 -50.56 -3.94 7.30
CA CYS A 147 -51.47 -5.07 7.29
C CYS A 147 -52.76 -4.77 8.05
N HIS A 148 -52.67 -4.08 9.19
CA HIS A 148 -53.85 -3.63 9.93
C HIS A 148 -54.71 -2.65 9.11
N LEU A 149 -54.09 -1.68 8.43
CA LEU A 149 -54.80 -0.69 7.62
C LEU A 149 -55.43 -1.28 6.35
N THR A 150 -54.75 -2.24 5.72
CA THR A 150 -55.20 -2.84 4.46
C THR A 150 -56.07 -4.08 4.64
N SER A 151 -56.35 -4.49 5.89
CA SER A 151 -57.01 -5.76 6.21
C SER A 151 -56.33 -6.97 5.56
N TYR A 152 -55.02 -6.88 5.33
CA TYR A 152 -54.25 -7.96 4.73
C TYR A 152 -54.22 -9.13 5.72
N PRO A 153 -54.52 -10.38 5.28
CA PRO A 153 -54.65 -11.50 6.19
C PRO A 153 -53.29 -11.81 6.84
N LEU A 154 -53.17 -11.42 8.11
CA LEU A 154 -52.05 -11.81 8.95
C LEU A 154 -52.30 -13.20 9.53
N PRO A 155 -51.28 -14.06 9.62
CA PRO A 155 -51.32 -15.28 10.40
C PRO A 155 -51.74 -14.96 11.83
N PRO A 156 -52.42 -15.86 12.55
CA PRO A 156 -52.87 -15.60 13.92
C PRO A 156 -51.70 -15.22 14.83
N THR A 157 -52.00 -14.46 15.88
CA THR A 157 -50.97 -13.99 16.83
C THR A 157 -50.30 -15.19 17.48
N PRO A 158 -48.97 -15.32 17.35
CA PRO A 158 -48.27 -16.47 17.88
C PRO A 158 -48.43 -16.48 19.41
N PRO A 159 -48.61 -17.67 20.02
CA PRO A 159 -48.66 -17.76 21.47
C PRO A 159 -47.35 -17.21 22.10
N PRO A 160 -47.41 -16.74 23.36
CA PRO A 160 -46.22 -16.29 24.08
C PRO A 160 -45.18 -17.41 24.10
N PHE A 161 -43.90 -17.02 24.02
CA PHE A 161 -42.81 -17.99 24.10
C PHE A 161 -42.66 -18.43 25.56
N ASP A 162 -43.17 -19.61 25.87
CA ASP A 162 -43.16 -20.18 27.21
C ASP A 162 -42.34 -21.49 27.18
N LEU A 163 -41.15 -21.45 27.78
CA LEU A 163 -40.27 -22.62 27.91
C LEU A 163 -40.88 -23.70 28.82
N GLY A 164 -41.84 -23.35 29.68
CA GLY A 164 -42.56 -24.30 30.52
C GLY A 164 -43.61 -25.13 29.77
N ARG A 165 -43.90 -24.77 28.51
CA ARG A 165 -44.91 -25.43 27.65
C ARG A 165 -44.30 -25.78 26.29
N PRO A 166 -43.42 -26.79 26.21
CA PRO A 166 -42.72 -27.14 24.99
C PRO A 166 -43.64 -27.47 23.80
N GLU A 167 -44.86 -27.95 24.07
CA GLU A 167 -45.89 -28.21 23.08
C GLU A 167 -46.35 -26.95 22.33
N LEU A 168 -46.21 -25.77 22.94
CA LEU A 168 -46.53 -24.48 22.31
C LEU A 168 -45.34 -23.85 21.58
N LEU A 169 -44.11 -24.30 21.84
CA LEU A 169 -42.90 -23.73 21.23
C LEU A 169 -42.89 -23.92 19.71
N VAL A 170 -43.21 -25.12 19.23
CA VAL A 170 -43.20 -25.42 17.79
C VAL A 170 -44.26 -24.60 17.03
N PRO A 171 -45.54 -24.57 17.45
CA PRO A 171 -46.53 -23.68 16.85
C PRO A 171 -46.17 -22.19 16.95
N ALA A 172 -45.64 -21.72 18.09
CA ALA A 172 -45.21 -20.34 18.26
C ALA A 172 -44.12 -19.97 17.25
N LEU A 173 -43.09 -20.81 17.13
CA LEU A 173 -41.97 -20.61 16.22
C LEU A 173 -42.43 -20.68 14.76
N HIS A 174 -43.27 -21.64 14.40
CA HIS A 174 -43.84 -21.77 13.06
C HIS A 174 -44.65 -20.54 12.64
N LEU A 175 -45.60 -20.08 13.47
CA LEU A 175 -46.42 -18.91 13.18
C LEU A 175 -45.60 -17.63 13.05
N ARG A 176 -44.59 -17.45 13.91
CA ARG A 176 -43.68 -16.32 13.79
C ARG A 176 -42.87 -16.40 12.48
N ILE A 177 -42.30 -17.56 12.15
CA ILE A 177 -41.53 -17.74 10.90
C ILE A 177 -42.42 -17.44 9.70
N LEU A 178 -43.67 -17.88 9.73
CA LEU A 178 -44.62 -17.65 8.65
C LEU A 178 -44.92 -16.15 8.49
N ARG A 179 -45.22 -15.42 9.58
CA ARG A 179 -45.37 -13.94 9.54
C ARG A 179 -44.15 -13.24 8.96
N ILE A 180 -42.96 -13.74 9.27
CA ILE A 180 -41.70 -13.13 8.86
C ILE A 180 -41.37 -13.45 7.41
N SER A 181 -41.63 -14.68 7.00
CA SER A 181 -41.54 -15.06 5.59
C SER A 181 -42.47 -14.19 4.75
N GLN A 182 -43.67 -13.88 5.24
CA GLN A 182 -44.62 -13.00 4.58
C GLN A 182 -44.15 -11.55 4.57
N TRP A 183 -43.60 -11.05 5.68
CA TRP A 183 -42.95 -9.74 5.76
C TRP A 183 -41.82 -9.61 4.74
N LEU A 184 -40.84 -10.53 4.76
CA LEU A 184 -39.69 -10.54 3.85
C LEU A 184 -40.09 -10.77 2.39
N ALA A 185 -41.14 -11.54 2.12
CA ALA A 185 -41.66 -11.73 0.76
C ALA A 185 -42.40 -10.49 0.25
N SER A 186 -43.08 -9.77 1.15
CA SER A 186 -43.83 -8.55 0.79
C SER A 186 -42.94 -7.33 0.62
N LEU A 187 -41.75 -7.32 1.25
CA LEU A 187 -40.85 -6.18 1.25
C LEU A 187 -39.50 -6.49 0.64
N SER A 188 -39.14 -5.70 -0.37
CA SER A 188 -37.75 -5.55 -0.74
C SER A 188 -37.10 -4.61 0.29
N LEU A 189 -36.67 -5.18 1.43
CA LEU A 189 -36.05 -4.43 2.54
C LEU A 189 -34.91 -3.53 2.07
N PHE A 190 -34.10 -4.05 1.17
CA PHE A 190 -32.99 -3.31 0.60
C PHE A 190 -33.46 -2.15 -0.28
N LYS A 191 -34.55 -2.32 -1.03
CA LYS A 191 -35.18 -1.23 -1.78
C LYS A 191 -35.73 -0.17 -0.83
N GLU A 192 -36.45 -0.56 0.23
CA GLU A 192 -37.00 0.39 1.20
C GLU A 192 -35.89 1.20 1.91
N ALA A 193 -34.84 0.53 2.37
CA ALA A 193 -33.67 1.17 2.98
C ALA A 193 -33.05 2.20 2.04
N TRP A 194 -32.78 1.81 0.78
CA TRP A 194 -32.17 2.71 -0.19
C TRP A 194 -33.10 3.83 -0.65
N MET A 195 -34.41 3.59 -0.75
CA MET A 195 -35.38 4.64 -1.07
C MET A 195 -35.41 5.72 0.01
N GLU A 196 -35.27 5.37 1.28
CA GLU A 196 -35.17 6.37 2.35
C GLU A 196 -33.85 7.14 2.31
N VAL A 197 -32.77 6.47 1.92
CA VAL A 197 -31.44 7.06 1.79
C VAL A 197 -31.34 8.07 0.64
N ILE A 198 -32.00 7.79 -0.48
CA ILE A 198 -32.02 8.66 -1.68
C ILE A 198 -33.22 9.60 -1.69
N LYS A 199 -33.95 9.73 -0.58
CA LYS A 199 -35.20 10.49 -0.53
C LYS A 199 -34.97 11.99 -0.74
N ASP A 200 -33.99 12.53 -0.03
CA ASP A 200 -33.68 13.96 0.05
C ASP A 200 -32.17 14.18 -0.16
N ALA A 201 -31.78 15.38 -0.63
CA ALA A 201 -30.38 15.70 -0.88
C ALA A 201 -29.51 15.64 0.40
N THR A 202 -30.08 16.00 1.55
CA THR A 202 -29.40 15.90 2.86
C THR A 202 -29.11 14.44 3.24
N SER A 203 -30.06 13.52 3.03
CA SER A 203 -29.85 12.08 3.22
C SER A 203 -28.81 11.53 2.24
N TRP A 204 -28.88 12.00 0.99
CA TRP A 204 -27.92 11.61 -0.05
C TRP A 204 -26.50 12.05 0.27
N TRP A 205 -26.29 13.21 0.90
CA TRP A 205 -24.95 13.75 1.22
C TRP A 205 -24.04 12.75 1.96
N TRP A 206 -24.59 12.00 2.93
CA TRP A 206 -23.81 10.97 3.66
C TRP A 206 -23.52 9.75 2.79
N SER A 207 -24.49 9.35 1.98
CA SER A 207 -24.44 8.12 1.19
C SER A 207 -23.66 8.28 -0.10
N SER A 208 -23.64 9.48 -0.68
CA SER A 208 -22.79 9.79 -1.82
C SER A 208 -21.32 9.65 -1.46
N GLU A 209 -20.89 10.12 -0.28
CA GLU A 209 -19.49 10.05 0.13
C GLU A 209 -18.99 8.60 0.21
N ILE A 210 -19.75 7.71 0.84
CA ILE A 210 -19.36 6.29 0.91
C ILE A 210 -19.33 5.65 -0.49
N CYS A 211 -20.22 6.07 -1.39
CA CYS A 211 -20.24 5.59 -2.77
C CYS A 211 -19.05 6.13 -3.58
N ILE A 212 -18.64 7.39 -3.38
CA ILE A 212 -17.45 7.99 -4.00
C ILE A 212 -16.19 7.27 -3.50
N VAL A 213 -16.07 7.02 -2.19
CA VAL A 213 -14.95 6.26 -1.62
C VAL A 213 -14.87 4.88 -2.26
N THR A 214 -15.99 4.16 -2.32
CA THR A 214 -16.00 2.76 -2.79
C THR A 214 -15.71 2.64 -4.28
N VAL A 215 -16.34 3.44 -5.13
CA VAL A 215 -16.12 3.43 -6.59
C VAL A 215 -14.74 3.96 -6.95
N GLY A 216 -14.30 5.03 -6.28
CA GLY A 216 -13.08 5.76 -6.61
C GLY A 216 -11.86 5.19 -5.89
N ALA A 217 -11.54 5.80 -4.74
CA ALA A 217 -10.29 5.57 -4.03
C ALA A 217 -10.10 4.09 -3.64
N TRP A 218 -11.14 3.48 -3.04
CA TRP A 218 -11.01 2.17 -2.41
C TRP A 218 -11.00 1.01 -3.41
N ALA A 219 -11.86 1.00 -4.43
CA ALA A 219 -11.83 -0.08 -5.43
C ALA A 219 -10.49 -0.11 -6.19
N LEU A 220 -9.95 1.06 -6.55
CA LEU A 220 -8.62 1.14 -7.15
C LEU A 220 -7.53 0.76 -6.17
N PHE A 221 -7.61 1.20 -4.92
CA PHE A 221 -6.65 0.81 -3.89
C PHE A 221 -6.62 -0.71 -3.68
N LEU A 222 -7.79 -1.34 -3.52
CA LEU A 222 -7.96 -2.78 -3.42
C LEU A 222 -7.26 -3.50 -4.55
N ARG A 223 -7.49 -3.06 -5.79
CA ARG A 223 -6.89 -3.62 -7.00
C ARG A 223 -5.36 -3.49 -6.99
N HIS A 224 -4.84 -2.27 -6.83
CA HIS A 224 -3.39 -2.01 -6.89
C HIS A 224 -2.63 -2.71 -5.76
N GLU A 225 -3.15 -2.66 -4.53
CA GLU A 225 -2.49 -3.32 -3.39
C GLU A 225 -2.62 -4.82 -3.43
N ALA A 226 -3.74 -5.36 -3.91
CA ALA A 226 -3.85 -6.78 -4.06
C ALA A 226 -2.94 -7.33 -5.16
N GLU A 227 -2.71 -6.59 -6.23
CA GLU A 227 -1.70 -6.95 -7.22
C GLU A 227 -0.30 -6.93 -6.60
N ARG A 228 0.06 -5.81 -5.96
CA ARG A 228 1.37 -5.59 -5.35
C ARG A 228 1.70 -6.61 -4.25
N LEU A 229 0.74 -6.89 -3.37
CA LEU A 229 0.88 -7.81 -2.23
C LEU A 229 0.37 -9.22 -2.55
N ARG A 230 -0.09 -9.46 -3.78
CA ARG A 230 -0.61 -10.75 -4.26
C ARG A 230 -1.69 -11.32 -3.35
N ILE A 231 -2.65 -10.47 -2.99
CA ILE A 231 -3.82 -10.85 -2.20
C ILE A 231 -4.83 -11.50 -3.17
N PRO A 232 -5.11 -12.81 -3.05
CA PRO A 232 -6.05 -13.47 -3.93
C PRO A 232 -7.49 -13.06 -3.60
N HIS A 233 -8.40 -13.23 -4.56
CA HIS A 233 -9.85 -13.08 -4.36
C HIS A 233 -10.30 -11.70 -3.83
N VAL A 234 -9.66 -10.63 -4.27
CA VAL A 234 -9.96 -9.23 -3.89
C VAL A 234 -11.44 -8.87 -4.03
N TRP A 235 -12.08 -9.37 -5.08
CA TRP A 235 -13.51 -9.18 -5.32
C TRP A 235 -14.38 -9.63 -4.14
N THR A 236 -13.94 -10.62 -3.35
CA THR A 236 -14.67 -11.08 -2.15
C THR A 236 -14.69 -10.04 -1.05
N VAL A 237 -13.63 -9.23 -0.94
CA VAL A 237 -13.56 -8.10 0.00
C VAL A 237 -14.54 -7.02 -0.44
N MET A 238 -14.58 -6.71 -1.74
CA MET A 238 -15.56 -5.76 -2.27
C MET A 238 -16.99 -6.27 -2.08
N ALA A 239 -17.26 -7.53 -2.41
CA ALA A 239 -18.57 -8.16 -2.19
C ALA A 239 -18.97 -8.18 -0.72
N LEU A 240 -18.02 -8.45 0.20
CA LEU A 240 -18.26 -8.36 1.64
C LEU A 240 -18.65 -6.93 2.05
N GLY A 241 -18.01 -5.91 1.47
CA GLY A 241 -18.38 -4.52 1.67
C GLY A 241 -19.82 -4.22 1.23
N GLN A 242 -20.23 -4.76 0.07
CA GLN A 242 -21.58 -4.60 -0.46
C GLN A 242 -22.66 -5.35 0.33
N LEU A 243 -22.31 -6.51 0.91
CA LEU A 243 -23.26 -7.36 1.64
C LEU A 243 -23.36 -7.00 3.13
N VAL A 244 -22.26 -6.60 3.76
CA VAL A 244 -22.20 -6.45 5.22
C VAL A 244 -22.12 -4.99 5.63
N ALA A 245 -20.97 -4.39 5.38
CA ALA A 245 -20.63 -3.01 5.71
C ALA A 245 -19.29 -2.71 5.04
N ILE A 246 -19.20 -1.55 4.39
CA ILE A 246 -18.00 -1.14 3.67
C ILE A 246 -16.86 -0.90 4.66
N SER A 247 -17.12 -0.28 5.82
CA SER A 247 -16.09 -0.04 6.84
C SER A 247 -15.53 -1.33 7.42
N PHE A 248 -16.36 -2.35 7.61
CA PHE A 248 -15.91 -3.67 8.06
C PHE A 248 -14.98 -4.31 7.04
N ALA A 249 -15.39 -4.36 5.77
CA ALA A 249 -14.57 -4.91 4.69
C ALA A 249 -13.27 -4.11 4.48
N PHE A 250 -13.32 -2.78 4.58
CA PHE A 250 -12.16 -1.88 4.53
C PHE A 250 -11.14 -2.23 5.63
N ASN A 251 -11.59 -2.41 6.86
CA ASN A 251 -10.72 -2.77 7.98
C ASN A 251 -10.13 -4.19 7.86
N LEU A 252 -10.91 -5.15 7.37
CA LEU A 252 -10.39 -6.49 7.08
C LEU A 252 -9.36 -6.49 5.95
N PHE A 253 -9.54 -5.64 4.94
CA PHE A 253 -8.54 -5.47 3.89
C PHE A 253 -7.25 -4.88 4.44
N ASN A 254 -7.31 -3.82 5.23
CA ASN A 254 -6.13 -3.22 5.85
C ASN A 254 -5.42 -4.22 6.77
N LEU A 255 -6.18 -5.03 7.49
CA LEU A 255 -5.62 -6.13 8.27
C LEU A 255 -4.88 -7.14 7.37
N ALA A 256 -5.46 -7.53 6.23
CA ALA A 256 -4.81 -8.40 5.25
C ALA A 256 -3.53 -7.79 4.66
N VAL A 257 -3.55 -6.49 4.34
CA VAL A 257 -2.38 -5.71 3.88
C VAL A 257 -1.28 -5.77 4.94
N ILE A 258 -1.59 -5.53 6.22
CA ILE A 258 -0.60 -5.58 7.31
C ILE A 258 -0.02 -6.98 7.49
N TYR A 259 -0.85 -8.03 7.43
CA TYR A 259 -0.35 -9.41 7.48
C TYR A 259 0.61 -9.71 6.33
N ARG A 260 0.33 -9.20 5.13
CA ARG A 260 1.20 -9.39 3.96
C ARG A 260 2.47 -8.55 4.01
N LEU A 261 2.39 -7.28 4.42
CA LEU A 261 3.57 -6.42 4.58
C LEU A 261 4.56 -7.01 5.59
N ASP A 262 4.06 -7.48 6.75
CA ASP A 262 4.84 -8.19 7.76
C ASP A 262 5.56 -9.40 7.14
N THR A 263 4.89 -10.17 6.28
CA THR A 263 5.55 -11.31 5.60
C THR A 263 6.61 -10.91 4.58
N PHE A 264 6.35 -9.92 3.73
CA PHE A 264 7.29 -9.52 2.69
C PHE A 264 8.54 -8.87 3.29
N ASP A 265 8.37 -8.02 4.29
CA ASP A 265 9.48 -7.37 4.98
C ASP A 265 10.26 -8.41 5.81
N LEU A 266 9.61 -9.39 6.46
CA LEU A 266 10.31 -10.51 7.13
C LEU A 266 11.07 -11.41 6.16
N LEU A 267 10.52 -11.69 4.97
CA LEU A 267 11.21 -12.49 3.95
C LEU A 267 12.43 -11.75 3.40
N ALA A 268 12.32 -10.44 3.15
CA ALA A 268 13.43 -9.61 2.73
C ALA A 268 14.54 -9.54 3.81
N ALA A 269 14.17 -9.30 5.07
CA ALA A 269 15.12 -9.28 6.17
C ALA A 269 15.81 -10.65 6.41
N ARG A 270 15.14 -11.76 6.10
CA ARG A 270 15.71 -13.11 6.20
C ARG A 270 16.60 -13.49 5.04
N SER A 271 16.31 -13.05 3.81
CA SER A 271 17.20 -13.30 2.66
C SER A 271 18.58 -12.67 2.87
N ASP A 272 18.63 -11.51 3.52
CA ASP A 272 19.89 -10.80 3.79
C ASP A 272 20.75 -11.53 4.85
N LYS A 273 20.12 -12.29 5.77
CA LYS A 273 20.83 -13.03 6.83
C LYS A 273 21.41 -14.38 6.36
N VAL A 274 20.98 -14.93 5.21
CA VAL A 274 21.55 -16.18 4.65
C VAL A 274 22.98 -15.97 4.09
N PHE A 275 23.43 -14.71 3.98
CA PHE A 275 24.80 -14.34 3.57
C PHE A 275 25.90 -14.50 4.63
N LYS A 276 25.75 -15.36 5.65
CA LYS A 276 26.84 -15.61 6.61
C LYS A 276 27.84 -16.67 6.10
N ALA A 277 28.67 -16.29 5.13
CA ALA A 277 29.96 -16.94 4.91
C ALA A 277 30.91 -16.61 6.08
N LYS A 278 31.05 -17.56 7.00
CA LYS A 278 31.83 -17.48 8.23
C LYS A 278 33.33 -17.73 7.96
N ARG A 279 34.13 -16.66 7.87
CA ARG A 279 35.50 -16.56 8.43
C ARG A 279 36.04 -15.13 8.27
N ARG A 280 36.21 -14.41 9.38
CA ARG A 280 37.11 -13.25 9.48
C ARG A 280 37.95 -13.40 10.73
N VAL A 281 39.25 -13.17 10.56
CA VAL A 281 40.27 -13.03 11.61
C VAL A 281 40.69 -11.56 11.58
N ILE A 282 40.96 -11.05 12.79
CA ILE A 282 41.20 -9.67 13.21
C ILE A 282 42.62 -9.20 12.83
N GLU A 283 42.81 -7.91 12.52
CA GLU A 283 44.10 -7.21 12.61
C GLU A 283 43.92 -5.83 13.29
N PRO A 284 44.93 -5.32 14.03
CA PRO A 284 44.85 -4.09 14.82
C PRO A 284 45.24 -2.81 14.03
N PRO A 285 44.92 -1.61 14.56
CA PRO A 285 45.21 -0.32 13.91
C PRO A 285 46.60 0.23 14.27
N LEU A 286 47.23 0.99 13.35
CA LEU A 286 47.68 2.39 13.59
C LEU A 286 48.56 2.99 12.47
N ASP A 287 48.21 4.24 12.14
CA ASP A 287 48.99 5.42 11.74
C ASP A 287 50.13 5.34 10.70
N SER A 288 49.96 6.06 9.59
CA SER A 288 50.39 7.47 9.50
C SER A 288 50.29 8.02 8.07
N ARG A 289 49.72 9.23 8.02
CA ARG A 289 49.96 10.34 7.08
C ARG A 289 50.51 10.06 5.67
N SER A 290 49.87 10.78 4.74
CA SER A 290 50.44 11.41 3.53
C SER A 290 50.26 10.62 2.22
N PRO A 291 50.44 11.27 1.05
CA PRO A 291 49.40 12.05 0.38
C PRO A 291 49.10 11.50 -1.04
N SER A 292 48.22 12.20 -1.73
CA SER A 292 47.66 12.02 -3.09
C SER A 292 48.52 11.22 -4.10
N PRO A 293 47.91 10.39 -4.96
CA PRO A 293 48.64 9.70 -6.02
C PRO A 293 48.88 10.65 -7.22
N PRO A 294 50.06 10.63 -7.86
CA PRO A 294 50.20 11.07 -9.24
C PRO A 294 50.09 9.89 -10.22
N LEU A 295 49.56 10.24 -11.39
CA LEU A 295 49.47 9.48 -12.64
C LEU A 295 50.81 8.86 -13.10
N LEU A 296 50.75 7.65 -13.65
CA LEU A 296 51.68 7.09 -14.66
C LEU A 296 50.91 6.03 -15.49
N THR A 297 50.57 6.27 -16.76
CA THR A 297 51.34 6.01 -18.01
C THR A 297 51.58 4.53 -18.33
N GLU A 298 51.07 4.13 -19.50
CA GLU A 298 51.25 2.84 -20.18
C GLU A 298 52.72 2.52 -20.53
N HIS A 299 53.13 1.25 -20.45
CA HIS A 299 53.69 0.49 -21.59
C HIS A 299 54.07 -0.99 -21.26
N ASN A 300 53.47 -1.90 -22.04
CA ASN A 300 54.06 -2.92 -22.94
C ASN A 300 54.90 -4.15 -22.50
N PHE A 301 54.53 -5.28 -23.16
CA PHE A 301 55.28 -6.51 -23.54
C PHE A 301 55.61 -7.54 -22.42
N GLU A 302 55.58 -8.87 -22.57
CA GLU A 302 55.50 -9.81 -23.71
C GLU A 302 55.16 -11.25 -23.21
N ARG A 303 54.78 -12.14 -24.14
CA ARG A 303 54.38 -13.56 -23.96
C ARG A 303 55.47 -14.49 -23.37
N LEU A 304 55.05 -15.58 -22.72
CA LEU A 304 55.38 -16.96 -23.14
C LEU A 304 54.58 -18.02 -22.36
N ALA A 305 54.23 -19.10 -23.07
CA ALA A 305 53.34 -20.20 -22.71
C ALA A 305 54.04 -21.32 -21.92
N GLU A 306 53.28 -22.20 -21.24
CA GLU A 306 53.29 -23.66 -21.49
C GLU A 306 52.28 -24.43 -20.60
N ASP A 307 51.61 -25.37 -21.25
CA ASP A 307 50.57 -26.29 -20.77
C ASP A 307 51.07 -27.42 -19.86
N ARG A 308 50.32 -27.78 -18.80
CA ARG A 308 50.17 -29.18 -18.32
C ARG A 308 48.82 -29.41 -17.59
N PRO A 309 48.12 -30.53 -17.85
CA PRO A 309 46.86 -30.87 -17.18
C PRO A 309 47.10 -31.69 -15.90
N TRP A 310 46.52 -31.26 -14.77
CA TRP A 310 46.49 -32.06 -13.53
C TRP A 310 45.12 -32.72 -13.33
N ARG A 311 45.12 -34.04 -13.12
CA ARG A 311 43.94 -34.82 -12.68
C ARG A 311 43.70 -34.59 -11.19
N THR A 312 42.48 -34.21 -10.83
CA THR A 312 41.96 -34.16 -9.46
C THR A 312 41.38 -35.52 -9.08
N ALA A 313 41.92 -36.15 -8.03
CA ALA A 313 41.30 -37.28 -7.36
C ALA A 313 40.72 -36.79 -6.01
N PHE A 314 39.41 -36.90 -5.85
CA PHE A 314 38.74 -36.67 -4.56
C PHE A 314 38.74 -37.97 -3.75
N ALA A 315 39.37 -37.96 -2.58
CA ALA A 315 39.22 -38.98 -1.56
C ALA A 315 38.77 -38.32 -0.26
N ILE A 316 37.57 -38.69 0.21
CA ILE A 316 37.00 -38.26 1.48
C ILE A 316 37.26 -39.36 2.50
N PRO A 317 37.99 -39.12 3.61
CA PRO A 317 38.07 -40.09 4.69
C PRO A 317 36.80 -40.03 5.55
N GLN A 318 36.12 -41.16 5.71
CA GLN A 318 35.10 -41.35 6.73
C GLN A 318 35.75 -41.32 8.12
N ALA A 319 35.32 -40.39 8.96
CA ALA A 319 35.74 -40.31 10.36
C ALA A 319 34.85 -41.21 11.22
N ALA A 320 35.42 -42.29 11.76
CA ALA A 320 34.81 -43.11 12.79
C ALA A 320 34.79 -42.36 14.13
N VAL A 321 33.60 -42.30 14.72
CA VAL A 321 33.32 -41.74 16.05
C VAL A 321 33.80 -42.71 17.11
N HIS A 322 34.85 -42.40 17.87
CA HIS A 322 35.10 -42.97 19.21
C HIS A 322 35.70 -41.88 20.11
N SER A 323 34.97 -41.51 21.17
CA SER A 323 35.50 -40.74 22.31
C SER A 323 35.97 -41.71 23.39
N PRO A 324 37.08 -41.38 24.07
CA PRO A 324 36.97 -41.35 25.52
C PRO A 324 37.62 -40.12 26.17
N ARG A 325 37.12 -39.89 27.39
CA ARG A 325 37.27 -38.75 28.27
C ARG A 325 38.39 -39.04 29.29
N ALA A 326 39.43 -38.21 29.34
CA ALA A 326 40.28 -38.02 30.52
C ALA A 326 41.06 -36.70 30.43
N SER A 327 41.00 -35.91 31.49
CA SER A 327 41.78 -34.70 31.79
C SER A 327 42.97 -35.07 32.70
N PRO A 328 43.82 -34.12 33.15
CA PRO A 328 44.53 -33.05 32.45
C PRO A 328 46.07 -33.15 32.71
N SER A 329 46.81 -32.16 32.23
CA SER A 329 48.27 -31.94 32.42
C SER A 329 49.18 -32.57 31.37
N THR A 330 49.72 -31.71 30.50
CA THR A 330 51.17 -31.54 30.28
C THR A 330 51.36 -30.47 29.21
N SER A 331 52.31 -29.57 29.48
CA SER A 331 52.81 -28.53 28.60
C SER A 331 53.19 -29.11 27.22
N LEU A 332 52.44 -28.73 26.18
CA LEU A 332 52.82 -28.99 24.79
C LEU A 332 53.82 -27.92 24.31
N PRO A 333 54.89 -28.30 23.59
CA PRO A 333 55.85 -27.35 23.02
C PRO A 333 55.20 -26.58 21.85
N PRO A 334 55.70 -25.36 21.52
CA PRO A 334 55.17 -24.58 20.41
C PRO A 334 55.37 -25.35 19.11
N THR A 335 54.28 -25.84 18.52
CA THR A 335 54.31 -26.46 17.19
C THR A 335 54.84 -25.46 16.18
N PRO A 336 55.80 -25.82 15.32
CA PRO A 336 56.34 -24.92 14.31
C PRO A 336 55.21 -24.54 13.35
N ARG A 337 54.97 -23.23 13.19
CA ARG A 337 54.08 -22.69 12.17
C ARG A 337 54.61 -23.10 10.79
N ARG A 338 54.18 -24.25 10.27
CA ARG A 338 54.37 -24.61 8.86
C ARG A 338 53.74 -23.51 8.03
N SER A 339 54.55 -22.85 7.21
CA SER A 339 54.09 -21.92 6.19
C SER A 339 52.99 -22.61 5.36
N PRO A 340 51.87 -21.93 5.07
CA PRO A 340 50.85 -22.48 4.19
C PRO A 340 51.49 -22.85 2.84
N ASP A 341 51.22 -24.06 2.38
CA ASP A 341 51.71 -24.59 1.10
C ASP A 341 51.34 -23.60 -0.03
N PRO A 342 52.32 -23.07 -0.81
CA PRO A 342 52.07 -22.05 -1.83
C PRO A 342 51.13 -22.50 -2.95
N ASN A 343 50.85 -23.82 -3.06
CA ASN A 343 49.92 -24.36 -4.04
C ASN A 343 48.46 -24.45 -3.55
N ARG A 344 48.15 -23.96 -2.34
CA ARG A 344 46.79 -24.06 -1.79
C ARG A 344 45.88 -22.95 -2.33
N ARG A 345 45.15 -23.26 -3.40
CA ARG A 345 44.06 -22.42 -3.92
C ARG A 345 42.88 -22.43 -2.97
N VAL A 346 42.42 -21.26 -2.54
CA VAL A 346 41.24 -21.11 -1.68
C VAL A 346 40.09 -20.61 -2.53
N PHE A 347 39.13 -21.49 -2.82
CA PHE A 347 37.89 -21.12 -3.48
C PHE A 347 36.88 -20.66 -2.44
N ARG A 348 36.23 -19.53 -2.71
CA ARG A 348 35.07 -19.04 -1.99
C ARG A 348 33.87 -19.20 -2.91
N THR A 349 33.00 -20.15 -2.56
CA THR A 349 31.69 -20.31 -3.17
C THR A 349 30.69 -19.44 -2.43
N THR A 350 30.00 -18.58 -3.15
CA THR A 350 28.91 -17.76 -2.61
C THR A 350 27.64 -18.17 -3.34
N VAL A 351 26.68 -18.74 -2.61
CA VAL A 351 25.37 -19.11 -3.16
C VAL A 351 24.39 -18.01 -2.78
N ILE A 352 23.86 -17.34 -3.78
CA ILE A 352 22.83 -16.32 -3.64
C ILE A 352 21.53 -16.97 -4.10
N THR A 353 20.59 -17.16 -3.18
CA THR A 353 19.28 -17.72 -3.50
C THR A 353 18.25 -16.59 -3.50
N GLN A 354 17.80 -16.18 -4.68
CA GLN A 354 16.76 -15.19 -4.86
C GLN A 354 15.45 -15.90 -5.20
N ARG A 355 14.43 -15.74 -4.35
CA ARG A 355 13.09 -16.29 -4.60
C ARG A 355 12.20 -15.19 -5.17
N LYS A 356 11.91 -15.26 -6.46
CA LYS A 356 10.98 -14.37 -7.13
C LYS A 356 9.59 -15.02 -7.15
N PRO A 357 8.60 -14.50 -6.41
CA PRO A 357 7.27 -15.09 -6.43
C PRO A 357 6.69 -15.02 -7.84
N LEU A 358 5.94 -16.05 -8.26
CA LEU A 358 5.20 -16.10 -9.54
C LEU A 358 3.72 -15.77 -9.35
N PRO A 359 3.03 -15.29 -10.40
CA PRO A 359 1.62 -14.95 -10.28
C PRO A 359 0.78 -16.17 -9.86
N PRO A 360 -0.24 -15.97 -9.01
CA PRO A 360 -1.11 -17.05 -8.56
C PRO A 360 -1.81 -17.72 -9.74
N GLN A 361 -2.22 -18.98 -9.56
CA GLN A 361 -3.03 -19.64 -10.59
C GLN A 361 -4.33 -18.87 -10.82
N PRO A 362 -4.77 -18.69 -12.08
CA PRO A 362 -5.97 -17.93 -12.39
C PRO A 362 -7.21 -18.64 -11.83
N THR A 363 -7.90 -17.96 -10.94
CA THR A 363 -9.18 -18.38 -10.36
C THR A 363 -10.31 -18.24 -11.38
N LEU A 364 -11.49 -18.80 -11.09
CA LEU A 364 -12.67 -18.66 -11.96
C LEU A 364 -13.01 -17.18 -12.21
N MET A 365 -12.91 -16.33 -11.18
CA MET A 365 -13.16 -14.90 -11.34
C MET A 365 -12.08 -14.21 -12.17
N ASP A 366 -10.82 -14.68 -12.12
CA ASP A 366 -9.78 -14.17 -13.01
C ASP A 366 -10.05 -14.56 -14.47
N LYS A 367 -10.67 -15.72 -14.72
CA LYS A 367 -11.12 -16.11 -16.07
C LYS A 367 -12.24 -15.18 -16.55
N ILE A 368 -13.20 -14.85 -15.69
CA ILE A 368 -14.26 -13.87 -16.01
C ILE A 368 -13.64 -12.50 -16.28
N GLY A 369 -12.71 -12.06 -15.44
CA GLY A 369 -11.96 -10.81 -15.65
C GLY A 369 -11.23 -10.79 -16.98
N LYS A 370 -10.56 -11.89 -17.37
CA LYS A 370 -9.91 -12.03 -18.68
C LYS A 370 -10.89 -11.96 -19.85
N VAL A 371 -12.07 -12.56 -19.71
CA VAL A 371 -13.14 -12.45 -20.71
C VAL A 371 -13.63 -11.01 -20.80
N MET A 372 -13.81 -10.30 -19.68
CA MET A 372 -14.16 -8.88 -19.70
C MET A 372 -13.07 -8.04 -20.39
N GLN A 373 -11.80 -8.34 -20.11
CA GLN A 373 -10.65 -7.64 -20.68
C GLN A 373 -10.51 -7.88 -22.19
N SER A 374 -10.91 -9.04 -22.71
CA SER A 374 -10.91 -9.29 -24.14
C SER A 374 -12.00 -8.51 -24.88
N TRP A 375 -13.06 -8.09 -24.18
CA TRP A 375 -14.15 -7.29 -24.77
C TRP A 375 -13.88 -5.80 -24.68
N ILE A 376 -13.37 -5.33 -23.54
CA ILE A 376 -13.07 -3.93 -23.29
C ILE A 376 -11.64 -3.87 -22.78
N PRO A 377 -10.66 -3.30 -23.49
CA PRO A 377 -9.28 -3.19 -23.02
C PRO A 377 -9.17 -2.38 -21.73
N GLU A 378 -8.28 -2.76 -20.82
CA GLU A 378 -8.16 -2.14 -19.49
C GLU A 378 -7.98 -0.63 -19.51
N LYS A 379 -7.15 -0.17 -20.44
CA LYS A 379 -6.82 1.24 -20.65
C LYS A 379 -8.07 2.10 -20.89
N VAL A 380 -9.14 1.48 -21.38
CA VAL A 380 -10.44 2.12 -21.63
C VAL A 380 -11.45 1.70 -20.56
N GLY A 381 -11.53 0.41 -20.26
CA GLY A 381 -12.54 -0.16 -19.36
C GLY A 381 -12.43 0.38 -17.94
N LEU A 382 -11.22 0.42 -17.36
CA LEU A 382 -11.07 0.86 -15.97
C LEU A 382 -11.44 2.34 -15.78
N PRO A 383 -10.94 3.30 -16.59
CA PRO A 383 -11.38 4.70 -16.49
C PRO A 383 -12.88 4.86 -16.78
N VAL A 384 -13.41 4.13 -17.76
CA VAL A 384 -14.84 4.17 -18.08
C VAL A 384 -15.69 3.66 -16.92
N PHE A 385 -15.31 2.57 -16.26
CA PHE A 385 -16.07 2.06 -15.10
C PHE A 385 -15.99 3.00 -13.89
N VAL A 386 -14.83 3.60 -13.64
CA VAL A 386 -14.67 4.60 -12.56
C VAL A 386 -15.51 5.85 -12.86
N LEU A 387 -15.41 6.40 -14.08
CA LEU A 387 -16.16 7.59 -14.49
C LEU A 387 -17.67 7.31 -14.54
N ALA A 388 -18.09 6.15 -15.05
CA ALA A 388 -19.50 5.75 -15.07
C ALA A 388 -20.04 5.55 -13.65
N GLY A 389 -19.27 4.93 -12.75
CA GLY A 389 -19.62 4.80 -11.36
C GLY A 389 -19.74 6.16 -10.65
N LEU A 390 -18.76 7.05 -10.80
CA LEU A 390 -18.81 8.40 -10.24
C LEU A 390 -19.94 9.25 -10.83
N SER A 391 -20.17 9.14 -12.13
CA SER A 391 -21.31 9.76 -12.82
C SER A 391 -22.63 9.23 -12.27
N SER A 392 -22.73 7.93 -11.97
CA SER A 392 -23.93 7.35 -11.36
C SER A 392 -24.17 7.87 -9.94
N VAL A 393 -23.13 8.24 -9.18
CA VAL A 393 -23.26 8.86 -7.85
C VAL A 393 -23.67 10.33 -7.96
N LEU A 394 -23.13 11.02 -8.97
CA LEU A 394 -23.41 12.42 -9.28
C LEU A 394 -24.88 12.68 -9.61
N HIS A 395 -25.48 11.81 -10.41
CA HIS A 395 -26.89 11.88 -10.72
C HIS A 395 -27.67 11.31 -9.54
N HIS A 396 -28.16 12.19 -8.66
CA HIS A 396 -29.00 11.83 -7.50
C HIS A 396 -29.95 10.67 -7.89
N PRO A 397 -29.81 9.48 -7.27
CA PRO A 397 -30.57 8.33 -7.71
C PRO A 397 -32.03 8.59 -7.42
N ASN A 398 -32.84 8.74 -8.46
CA ASN A 398 -34.29 8.82 -8.32
C ASN A 398 -34.95 7.44 -8.39
N SER A 399 -34.15 6.37 -8.49
CA SER A 399 -34.65 5.01 -8.55
C SER A 399 -33.67 4.00 -7.95
N PHE A 400 -34.22 2.93 -7.39
CA PHE A 400 -33.46 1.80 -6.87
C PHE A 400 -32.57 1.14 -7.94
N THR A 401 -33.00 1.09 -9.20
CA THR A 401 -32.18 0.53 -10.29
C THR A 401 -30.87 1.29 -10.47
N LYS A 402 -30.89 2.63 -10.34
CA LYS A 402 -29.67 3.44 -10.40
C LYS A 402 -28.73 3.14 -9.23
N VAL A 403 -29.29 2.94 -8.04
CA VAL A 403 -28.52 2.50 -6.86
C VAL A 403 -27.86 1.14 -7.14
N MET A 404 -28.56 0.19 -7.77
CA MET A 404 -27.98 -1.12 -8.07
C MET A 404 -26.84 -1.05 -9.07
N VAL A 405 -26.99 -0.21 -10.09
CA VAL A 405 -25.94 0.07 -11.08
C VAL A 405 -24.71 0.69 -10.39
N MET A 406 -24.93 1.58 -9.42
CA MET A 406 -23.84 2.18 -8.64
C MET A 406 -23.05 1.13 -7.84
N HIS A 407 -23.70 0.14 -7.21
CA HIS A 407 -23.00 -0.94 -6.49
C HIS A 407 -22.32 -1.97 -7.42
N LEU A 408 -22.76 -2.06 -8.67
CA LEU A 408 -22.16 -2.94 -9.65
C LEU A 408 -20.75 -2.46 -10.05
N PHE A 409 -20.53 -1.15 -10.19
CA PHE A 409 -19.24 -0.62 -10.65
C PHE A 409 -18.04 -0.96 -9.75
N PRO A 410 -18.09 -0.80 -8.41
CA PRO A 410 -16.99 -1.21 -7.54
C PRO A 410 -16.66 -2.70 -7.68
N LEU A 411 -17.68 -3.56 -7.84
CA LEU A 411 -17.50 -4.98 -8.08
C LEU A 411 -16.81 -5.23 -9.41
N LEU A 412 -17.27 -4.59 -10.49
CA LEU A 412 -16.64 -4.70 -11.81
C LEU A 412 -15.18 -4.23 -11.77
N ILE A 413 -14.89 -3.10 -11.12
CA ILE A 413 -13.52 -2.58 -10.95
C ILE A 413 -12.63 -3.57 -10.21
N SER A 414 -13.16 -4.23 -9.17
CA SER A 414 -12.44 -5.23 -8.37
C SER A 414 -12.24 -6.58 -9.06
N LEU A 415 -13.14 -6.95 -9.98
CA LEU A 415 -13.07 -8.17 -10.81
C LEU A 415 -12.19 -8.00 -12.02
N TYR A 416 -12.05 -6.75 -12.49
CA TYR A 416 -11.27 -6.45 -13.66
C TYR A 416 -9.81 -6.85 -13.38
N PRO A 417 -9.15 -7.66 -14.23
CA PRO A 417 -7.83 -8.19 -13.92
C PRO A 417 -6.82 -7.04 -13.94
N ALA A 418 -5.93 -6.97 -12.95
CA ALA A 418 -4.82 -6.03 -12.96
C ALA A 418 -3.74 -6.51 -13.95
N TYR A 419 -3.22 -5.58 -14.75
CA TYR A 419 -2.34 -5.86 -15.89
C TYR A 419 -1.08 -6.62 -15.45
N HIS A 420 -1.08 -7.95 -15.53
CA HIS A 420 0.09 -8.81 -15.33
C HIS A 420 1.16 -8.68 -16.43
N HIS A 421 1.23 -7.56 -17.15
CA HIS A 421 2.48 -7.25 -17.84
C HIS A 421 3.51 -6.85 -16.78
N LEU A 422 4.08 -7.87 -16.13
CA LEU A 422 5.51 -8.06 -16.30
C LEU A 422 5.75 -7.99 -17.81
N SER A 423 5.83 -6.77 -18.38
CA SER A 423 6.61 -6.59 -19.58
C SER A 423 7.89 -7.31 -19.22
N PRO A 424 8.21 -8.44 -19.87
CA PRO A 424 9.51 -9.04 -19.66
C PRO A 424 10.44 -7.86 -19.84
N LEU A 425 11.10 -7.45 -18.75
CA LEU A 425 12.09 -6.39 -18.74
C LEU A 425 12.91 -6.74 -19.96
N ASN A 426 12.71 -5.97 -21.03
CA ASN A 426 13.04 -6.42 -22.36
C ASN A 426 14.56 -6.39 -22.27
N SER A 427 15.14 -7.55 -21.98
CA SER A 427 16.56 -7.77 -21.78
C SER A 427 17.27 -7.81 -23.13
N LYS A 428 16.62 -7.27 -24.18
CA LYS A 428 17.20 -6.14 -24.91
C LYS A 428 17.54 -5.04 -23.88
N GLY A 429 18.41 -5.28 -22.90
CA GLY A 429 19.81 -5.45 -23.29
C GLY A 429 20.03 -4.27 -24.21
N MET A 430 19.81 -3.07 -23.65
CA MET A 430 20.36 -1.86 -24.23
C MET A 430 21.78 -2.32 -24.47
N PRO A 431 22.19 -2.57 -25.73
CA PRO A 431 23.54 -2.99 -25.96
C PRO A 431 24.29 -1.83 -25.34
N ILE A 432 24.91 -2.07 -24.18
CA ILE A 432 26.12 -1.39 -23.82
C ILE A 432 26.92 -1.70 -25.05
N ARG A 433 26.91 -0.74 -25.96
CA ARG A 433 27.58 -0.79 -27.23
C ARG A 433 29.00 -0.87 -26.73
N SER A 434 29.49 -2.10 -26.57
CA SER A 434 30.88 -2.38 -26.39
C SER A 434 31.46 -1.92 -27.71
N SER A 435 31.73 -0.63 -27.78
CA SER A 435 32.77 -0.06 -28.61
C SER A 435 34.10 -0.60 -28.06
N SER A 436 34.23 -1.92 -28.09
CA SER A 436 35.51 -2.55 -28.31
C SER A 436 35.84 -2.25 -29.76
N ASP A 437 37.03 -1.69 -29.95
CA ASP A 437 37.64 -1.36 -31.23
C ASP A 437 37.32 0.04 -31.75
N GLU A 438 37.66 1.06 -30.96
CA GLU A 438 38.69 2.01 -31.38
C GLU A 438 39.10 2.94 -30.21
N ALA A 439 40.31 2.64 -29.72
CA ALA A 439 41.27 3.48 -29.01
C ALA A 439 40.89 4.93 -28.61
N VAL A 440 41.02 5.24 -27.33
CA VAL A 440 42.13 6.05 -26.73
C VAL A 440 41.64 6.62 -25.39
N GLY A 441 42.13 6.05 -24.29
CA GLY A 441 42.61 6.79 -23.12
C GLY A 441 41.78 7.88 -22.44
N SER A 442 40.44 7.89 -22.51
CA SER A 442 39.65 8.71 -21.57
C SER A 442 39.30 7.82 -20.38
N GLU A 443 40.05 7.95 -19.28
CA GLU A 443 39.57 7.58 -17.95
C GLU A 443 38.14 8.13 -17.84
N LEU A 444 37.15 7.23 -17.86
CA LEU A 444 35.78 7.58 -17.55
C LEU A 444 35.82 7.92 -16.06
N GLU A 445 36.02 9.21 -15.75
CA GLU A 445 35.85 9.70 -14.39
C GLU A 445 34.52 9.13 -13.89
N PRO A 446 34.51 8.41 -12.74
CA PRO A 446 33.27 7.93 -12.16
C PRO A 446 32.34 9.14 -12.09
N PRO A 447 31.06 9.01 -12.53
CA PRO A 447 30.14 10.14 -12.65
C PRO A 447 30.30 11.00 -11.41
N THR A 448 30.79 12.22 -11.63
CA THR A 448 31.08 13.20 -10.59
C THR A 448 29.94 13.15 -9.59
N GLY A 449 30.28 12.98 -8.31
CA GLY A 449 29.34 12.66 -7.24
C GLY A 449 28.06 13.51 -7.32
N PRO A 450 26.92 12.98 -6.84
CA PRO A 450 25.61 13.60 -7.02
C PRO A 450 25.72 15.11 -6.80
N GLU A 451 25.37 15.90 -7.82
CA GLU A 451 25.43 17.36 -7.74
C GLU A 451 24.80 17.80 -6.42
N PRO A 452 25.49 18.65 -5.63
CA PRO A 452 24.97 19.09 -4.34
C PRO A 452 23.56 19.63 -4.55
N THR A 453 22.61 18.97 -3.91
CA THR A 453 21.19 19.28 -3.96
C THR A 453 20.99 20.67 -3.38
N SER A 454 20.98 21.69 -4.26
CA SER A 454 20.63 23.05 -3.89
C SER A 454 19.33 23.05 -3.08
N GLU A 455 19.27 23.85 -2.02
CA GLU A 455 18.15 23.87 -1.07
C GLU A 455 16.80 24.01 -1.78
N LEU A 456 16.05 22.91 -1.83
CA LEU A 456 14.73 22.87 -2.47
C LEU A 456 13.72 23.67 -1.63
N SER A 457 13.11 24.69 -2.23
CA SER A 457 12.02 25.43 -1.60
C SER A 457 10.82 24.52 -1.33
N THR A 458 10.08 24.73 -0.23
CA THR A 458 8.82 24.03 0.07
C THR A 458 7.85 24.03 -1.11
N THR A 459 7.80 25.12 -1.87
CA THR A 459 6.95 25.23 -3.07
C THR A 459 7.40 24.29 -4.19
N GLN A 460 8.71 24.11 -4.39
CA GLN A 460 9.28 23.17 -5.35
C GLN A 460 9.04 21.73 -4.92
N ILE A 461 9.13 21.45 -3.61
CA ILE A 461 8.80 20.14 -3.04
C ILE A 461 7.32 19.81 -3.30
N LEU A 462 6.40 20.73 -2.99
CA LEU A 462 4.97 20.55 -3.26
C LEU A 462 4.69 20.35 -4.75
N ARG A 463 5.33 21.14 -5.61
CA ARG A 463 5.23 20.99 -7.06
C ARG A 463 5.73 19.63 -7.52
N ARG A 464 6.81 19.12 -6.95
CA ARG A 464 7.35 17.77 -7.22
C ARG A 464 6.41 16.67 -6.70
N MET A 465 5.79 16.87 -5.54
CA MET A 465 4.77 15.96 -5.01
C MET A 465 3.53 15.89 -5.88
N LEU A 466 3.15 16.99 -6.56
CA LEU A 466 2.00 17.03 -7.48
C LEU A 466 2.36 16.71 -8.94
N ALA A 467 3.64 16.77 -9.30
CA ALA A 467 4.12 16.45 -10.64
C ALA A 467 3.92 14.96 -10.97
N ARG A 468 3.84 14.66 -12.26
CA ARG A 468 3.77 13.28 -12.76
C ARG A 468 4.96 12.46 -12.27
N SER A 469 4.71 11.18 -12.05
CA SER A 469 5.76 10.24 -11.64
C SER A 469 6.81 10.03 -12.74
N ASN A 470 6.35 9.98 -13.99
CA ASN A 470 7.18 9.86 -15.17
C ASN A 470 6.60 10.74 -16.29
N ALA A 471 7.40 11.66 -16.82
CA ALA A 471 6.99 12.57 -17.89
C ALA A 471 6.67 11.84 -19.21
N ASP A 472 7.30 10.70 -19.45
CA ASP A 472 7.15 9.89 -20.67
C ASP A 472 5.90 9.00 -20.64
N VAL A 473 5.33 8.79 -19.45
CA VAL A 473 4.13 7.98 -19.29
C VAL A 473 2.90 8.87 -19.54
N PRO A 474 1.98 8.49 -20.45
CA PRO A 474 0.73 9.20 -20.66
C PRO A 474 -0.04 9.39 -19.35
N LEU A 475 -0.74 10.53 -19.20
CA LEU A 475 -1.51 10.87 -17.99
C LEU A 475 -2.41 9.74 -17.48
N TRP A 476 -3.12 9.08 -18.40
CA TRP A 476 -4.05 8.00 -18.11
C TRP A 476 -3.37 6.65 -17.81
N LYS A 477 -2.03 6.60 -17.73
CA LYS A 477 -1.28 5.44 -17.25
C LYS A 477 -0.58 5.72 -15.93
N ASP A 478 -0.47 6.98 -15.52
CA ASP A 478 0.13 7.36 -14.26
C ASP A 478 -0.89 7.20 -13.12
N SER A 479 -0.72 6.15 -12.30
CA SER A 479 -1.59 5.85 -11.16
C SER A 479 -1.69 7.02 -10.18
N LYS A 480 -0.61 7.79 -10.02
CA LYS A 480 -0.58 9.02 -9.22
C LYS A 480 -1.59 10.03 -9.73
N MET A 481 -1.62 10.26 -11.04
CA MET A 481 -2.53 11.23 -11.66
C MET A 481 -3.99 10.78 -11.56
N TYR A 482 -4.27 9.48 -11.63
CA TYR A 482 -5.61 8.96 -11.33
C TYR A 482 -6.07 9.31 -9.93
N TYR A 483 -5.24 9.05 -8.92
CA TYR A 483 -5.58 9.33 -7.54
C TYR A 483 -5.68 10.84 -7.26
N LEU A 484 -4.81 11.68 -7.84
CA LEU A 484 -4.95 13.14 -7.76
C LEU A 484 -6.27 13.61 -8.39
N GLY A 485 -6.61 13.10 -9.57
CA GLY A 485 -7.87 13.40 -10.24
C GLY A 485 -9.08 12.98 -9.42
N LEU A 486 -9.05 11.78 -8.84
CA LEU A 486 -10.11 11.30 -7.95
C LEU A 486 -10.23 12.10 -6.65
N GLY A 487 -9.10 12.56 -6.10
CA GLY A 487 -9.07 13.46 -4.96
C GLY A 487 -9.76 14.79 -5.29
N ALA A 488 -9.37 15.42 -6.41
CA ALA A 488 -9.96 16.67 -6.87
C ALA A 488 -11.46 16.54 -7.19
N ILE A 489 -11.86 15.46 -7.87
CA ILE A 489 -13.27 15.16 -8.12
C ILE A 489 -14.01 14.97 -6.79
N GLY A 490 -13.47 14.19 -5.85
CA GLY A 490 -14.07 13.99 -4.53
C GLY A 490 -14.31 15.31 -3.78
N VAL A 491 -13.33 16.21 -3.76
CA VAL A 491 -13.50 17.56 -3.16
C VAL A 491 -14.59 18.35 -3.87
N GLY A 492 -14.57 18.36 -5.21
CA GLY A 492 -15.58 19.06 -6.01
C GLY A 492 -17.00 18.53 -5.76
N LEU A 493 -17.16 17.21 -5.67
CA LEU A 493 -18.44 16.55 -5.37
C LEU A 493 -18.95 16.90 -3.98
N ARG A 494 -18.09 16.80 -2.97
CA ARG A 494 -18.44 17.12 -1.59
C ARG A 494 -18.81 18.60 -1.44
N PHE A 495 -18.02 19.48 -2.05
CA PHE A 495 -18.29 20.91 -2.07
C PHE A 495 -19.65 21.19 -2.73
N TRP A 496 -19.89 20.63 -3.92
CA TRP A 496 -21.16 20.78 -4.64
C TRP A 496 -22.36 20.33 -3.83
N LEU A 497 -22.30 19.14 -3.21
CA LEU A 497 -23.39 18.62 -2.39
C LEU A 497 -23.63 19.45 -1.12
N THR A 498 -22.55 19.97 -0.52
CA THR A 498 -22.64 20.86 0.64
C THR A 498 -23.30 22.18 0.27
N VAL A 499 -22.93 22.74 -0.89
CA VAL A 499 -23.54 23.94 -1.46
C VAL A 499 -25.02 23.71 -1.80
N ALA A 500 -25.36 22.55 -2.37
CA ALA A 500 -26.75 22.18 -2.63
C ALA A 500 -27.58 22.11 -1.33
N CYS A 501 -27.07 21.45 -0.29
CA CYS A 501 -27.72 21.41 1.04
C CYS A 501 -27.82 22.80 1.68
N PHE A 502 -26.84 23.68 1.43
CA PHE A 502 -26.87 25.05 1.92
C PHE A 502 -27.97 25.87 1.25
N PHE A 503 -28.16 25.75 -0.07
CA PHE A 503 -29.21 26.46 -0.80
C PHE A 503 -30.62 25.91 -0.56
N GLU A 504 -30.75 24.64 -0.20
CA GLU A 504 -32.04 24.04 0.21
C GLU A 504 -32.52 24.54 1.58
N SER A 505 -31.60 25.03 2.42
CA SER A 505 -31.94 25.61 3.72
C SER A 505 -32.45 27.06 3.56
N ASP A 506 -33.77 27.23 3.69
CA ASP A 506 -34.60 28.45 3.82
C ASP A 506 -33.92 29.84 3.61
N SER A 507 -34.47 30.65 2.70
CA SER A 507 -33.81 31.80 2.05
C SER A 507 -33.50 32.99 2.96
N ASP A 508 -34.16 33.11 4.12
CA ASP A 508 -34.22 34.39 4.85
C ASP A 508 -33.24 34.47 6.03
N ALA A 509 -32.49 33.41 6.34
CA ALA A 509 -31.53 33.41 7.44
C ALA A 509 -30.16 34.01 7.04
N ALA A 510 -29.56 34.77 7.96
CA ALA A 510 -28.17 35.24 7.82
C ALA A 510 -27.19 34.08 7.56
N PHE A 511 -26.14 34.31 6.76
CA PHE A 511 -25.19 33.29 6.28
C PHE A 511 -24.63 32.39 7.40
N SER A 512 -24.20 32.96 8.53
CA SER A 512 -23.66 32.17 9.66
C SER A 512 -24.70 31.26 10.30
N ARG A 513 -25.94 31.74 10.44
CA ARG A 513 -27.07 30.92 10.93
C ARG A 513 -27.45 29.83 9.93
N ARG A 514 -27.40 30.14 8.62
CA ARG A 514 -27.61 29.12 7.58
C ARG A 514 -26.51 28.05 7.63
N ALA A 515 -25.23 28.43 7.72
CA ALA A 515 -24.12 27.48 7.81
C ALA A 515 -24.23 26.58 9.05
N TRP A 516 -24.52 27.16 10.22
CA TRP A 516 -24.75 26.39 11.44
C TRP A 516 -25.97 25.47 11.32
N ARG A 517 -27.07 25.95 10.70
CA ARG A 517 -28.25 25.12 10.41
C ARG A 517 -27.89 23.98 9.47
N THR A 518 -27.18 24.21 8.37
CA THR A 518 -26.72 23.16 7.45
C THR A 518 -25.88 22.12 8.18
N LEU A 519 -24.97 22.54 9.07
CA LEU A 519 -24.20 21.61 9.88
C LEU A 519 -25.11 20.78 10.81
N SER A 520 -26.04 21.42 11.51
CA SER A 520 -27.02 20.75 12.37
C SER A 520 -27.98 19.82 11.61
N LEU A 521 -28.31 20.21 10.38
CA LEU A 521 -29.15 19.43 9.46
C LEU A 521 -28.41 18.16 9.07
N LEU A 522 -27.18 18.28 8.59
CA LEU A 522 -26.35 17.13 8.25
C LEU A 522 -26.08 16.23 9.47
N PHE A 523 -25.77 16.81 10.63
CA PHE A 523 -25.62 16.09 11.90
C PHE A 523 -26.08 16.94 13.09
N PRO A 524 -26.95 16.42 13.99
CA PRO A 524 -27.37 15.03 14.09
C PRO A 524 -28.66 14.70 13.32
N THR A 525 -29.36 15.69 12.75
CA THR A 525 -30.77 15.48 12.37
C THR A 525 -30.94 14.45 11.26
N THR A 526 -30.24 14.57 10.12
CA THR A 526 -30.30 13.58 9.05
C THR A 526 -29.70 12.24 9.48
N PHE A 527 -28.59 12.27 10.23
CA PHE A 527 -27.92 11.06 10.70
C PHE A 527 -28.85 10.17 11.53
N LEU A 528 -29.65 10.74 12.44
CA LEU A 528 -30.55 10.01 13.35
C LEU A 528 -32.01 9.95 12.88
N ARG A 529 -32.33 10.52 11.71
CA ARG A 529 -33.71 10.62 11.19
C ARG A 529 -34.37 9.26 11.00
N HIS A 530 -33.63 8.31 10.45
CA HIS A 530 -34.15 6.99 10.12
C HIS A 530 -33.05 5.93 10.29
N PRO A 531 -33.35 4.74 10.88
CA PRO A 531 -32.33 3.72 11.14
C PRO A 531 -31.55 3.25 9.90
N ALA A 532 -32.17 3.16 8.73
CA ALA A 532 -31.45 2.82 7.49
C ALA A 532 -30.42 3.90 7.11
N GLN A 533 -30.79 5.18 7.25
CA GLN A 533 -29.89 6.30 7.01
C GLN A 533 -28.75 6.31 8.03
N SER A 534 -29.06 6.06 9.31
CA SER A 534 -28.07 5.96 10.38
C SER A 534 -27.07 4.82 10.13
N SER A 535 -27.53 3.68 9.59
CA SER A 535 -26.65 2.56 9.24
C SER A 535 -25.60 2.95 8.21
N ILE A 536 -26.01 3.60 7.11
CA ILE A 536 -25.08 4.02 6.05
C ILE A 536 -24.20 5.17 6.51
N SER A 537 -24.76 6.14 7.24
CA SER A 537 -24.01 7.29 7.75
C SER A 537 -22.96 6.84 8.77
N SER A 538 -23.31 5.89 9.65
CA SER A 538 -22.35 5.25 10.57
C SER A 538 -21.24 4.53 9.80
N ASP A 539 -21.59 3.78 8.76
CA ASP A 539 -20.60 3.07 7.94
C ASP A 539 -19.63 4.06 7.30
N HIS A 540 -20.12 5.19 6.76
CA HIS A 540 -19.30 6.27 6.23
C HIS A 540 -18.33 6.84 7.28
N VAL A 541 -18.81 7.19 8.47
CA VAL A 541 -17.96 7.71 9.56
C VAL A 541 -16.88 6.71 9.93
N CYS A 542 -17.24 5.43 10.04
CA CYS A 542 -16.28 4.36 10.30
C CYS A 542 -15.24 4.22 9.17
N VAL A 543 -15.64 4.30 7.89
CA VAL A 543 -14.70 4.30 6.75
C VAL A 543 -13.75 5.49 6.84
N ALA A 544 -14.26 6.70 7.07
CA ALA A 544 -13.45 7.92 7.13
C ALA A 544 -12.43 7.86 8.28
N LEU A 545 -12.85 7.43 9.47
CA LEU A 545 -11.96 7.22 10.62
C LEU A 545 -10.92 6.14 10.33
N SER A 546 -11.33 5.01 9.75
CA SER A 546 -10.43 3.90 9.41
C SER A 546 -9.41 4.30 8.35
N ALA A 547 -9.82 5.09 7.36
CA ALA A 547 -8.93 5.64 6.34
C ALA A 547 -7.92 6.62 6.96
N ALA A 548 -8.35 7.50 7.88
CA ALA A 548 -7.45 8.41 8.58
C ALA A 548 -6.41 7.64 9.43
N VAL A 549 -6.83 6.63 10.18
CA VAL A 549 -5.92 5.76 10.95
C VAL A 549 -4.95 5.01 10.03
N PHE A 550 -5.42 4.52 8.89
CA PHE A 550 -4.59 3.86 7.88
C PHE A 550 -3.54 4.80 7.30
N VAL A 551 -3.94 5.99 6.84
CA VAL A 551 -3.04 7.03 6.33
C VAL A 551 -1.99 7.38 7.40
N LEU A 552 -2.42 7.54 8.65
CA LEU A 552 -1.54 7.91 9.75
C LEU A 552 -0.47 6.83 10.05
N ILE A 553 -0.87 5.55 10.12
CA ILE A 553 0.07 4.44 10.39
C ILE A 553 0.98 4.19 9.18
N GLU A 554 0.41 4.17 7.97
CA GLU A 554 1.14 3.77 6.77
C GLU A 554 2.06 4.89 6.25
N SER A 555 1.69 6.17 6.40
CA SER A 555 2.55 7.30 6.03
C SER A 555 3.89 7.29 6.79
N GLY A 556 3.88 7.02 8.10
CA GLY A 556 5.12 6.92 8.87
C GLY A 556 6.04 5.78 8.39
N LEU A 557 5.47 4.64 7.98
CA LEU A 557 6.24 3.53 7.41
C LEU A 557 6.87 3.94 6.06
N TRP A 558 6.13 4.66 5.22
CA TRP A 558 6.63 5.11 3.92
C TRP A 558 7.63 6.25 4.02
N LEU A 559 7.45 7.17 4.96
CA LEU A 559 8.43 8.22 5.26
C LEU A 559 9.74 7.59 5.73
N TRP A 560 9.69 6.55 6.57
CA TRP A 560 10.88 5.78 6.94
C TRP A 560 11.54 5.11 5.73
N LYS A 561 10.75 4.43 4.87
CA LYS A 561 11.28 3.79 3.65
C LYS A 561 11.87 4.81 2.67
N ALA A 562 11.28 6.00 2.57
CA ALA A 562 11.79 7.10 1.77
C ALA A 562 13.09 7.69 2.36
N ALA A 563 13.19 7.79 3.69
CA ALA A 563 14.42 8.20 4.38
C ALA A 563 15.57 7.21 4.11
N VAL A 564 15.30 5.91 4.18
CA VAL A 564 16.31 4.88 3.87
C VAL A 564 16.68 4.87 2.39
N ALA A 565 15.73 5.16 1.50
CA ALA A 565 15.96 5.21 0.06
C ALA A 565 16.60 6.51 -0.44
N SER A 566 16.81 7.50 0.44
CA SER A 566 17.45 8.76 0.06
C SER A 566 18.90 8.50 -0.38
N PRO A 567 19.39 9.15 -1.46
CA PRO A 567 20.78 9.05 -1.88
C PRO A 567 21.79 9.57 -0.85
N THR A 568 21.37 10.51 0.01
CA THR A 568 22.22 11.11 1.05
C THR A 568 22.16 10.35 2.37
N ALA A 569 21.27 9.36 2.48
CA ALA A 569 21.15 8.53 3.66
C ALA A 569 22.43 7.73 3.87
N SER A 570 23.21 8.13 4.87
CA SER A 570 24.32 7.34 5.39
C SER A 570 23.84 6.60 6.63
N ILE A 571 23.77 5.27 6.50
CA ILE A 571 23.62 4.38 7.64
C ILE A 571 25.03 4.23 8.21
N PRO A 572 25.29 4.66 9.47
CA PRO A 572 26.59 4.48 10.09
C PRO A 572 27.06 3.04 9.93
N SER A 573 28.31 2.86 9.56
CA SER A 573 28.84 1.51 9.40
C SER A 573 28.73 0.77 10.74
N LYS A 574 28.63 -0.56 10.71
CA LYS A 574 28.59 -1.37 11.94
C LYS A 574 29.77 -1.05 12.86
N ASP A 575 30.93 -0.71 12.29
CA ASP A 575 32.13 -0.32 13.02
C ASP A 575 32.00 1.06 13.67
N GLU A 576 31.33 2.02 13.03
CA GLU A 576 30.98 3.32 13.64
C GLU A 576 29.92 3.17 14.73
N ALA A 577 28.94 2.28 14.53
CA ALA A 577 27.92 1.98 15.52
C ALA A 577 28.54 1.30 16.76
N GLU A 578 29.42 0.32 16.54
CA GLU A 578 30.18 -0.36 17.60
C GLU A 578 31.15 0.61 18.30
N ALA A 579 31.83 1.50 17.58
CA ALA A 579 32.68 2.53 18.20
C ALA A 579 31.85 3.53 19.03
N LEU A 580 30.65 3.88 18.58
CA LEU A 580 29.72 4.71 19.34
C LEU A 580 29.21 3.98 20.59
N GLU A 581 28.94 2.67 20.48
CA GLU A 581 28.58 1.80 21.61
C GLU A 581 29.73 1.66 22.61
N GLU A 582 30.97 1.43 22.15
CA GLU A 582 32.16 1.36 23.01
C GLU A 582 32.41 2.69 23.73
N MET A 583 32.15 3.82 23.06
CA MET A 583 32.23 5.14 23.69
C MET A 583 31.09 5.39 24.69
N MET A 584 29.95 4.69 24.55
CA MET A 584 28.80 4.73 25.46
C MET A 584 28.80 3.63 26.53
N GLN A 585 29.71 2.64 26.46
CA GLN A 585 29.81 1.49 27.37
C GLN A 585 30.25 1.83 28.81
N GLY A 586 30.47 3.11 29.12
CA GLY A 586 30.64 3.58 30.51
C GLY A 586 29.35 3.48 31.35
N ASP A 587 28.17 3.36 30.73
CA ASP A 587 26.89 3.17 31.42
C ASP A 587 26.32 1.77 31.14
N MET A 588 26.43 0.90 32.15
CA MET A 588 26.33 -0.56 32.06
C MET A 588 24.93 -1.14 31.72
N PHE A 589 23.98 -0.32 31.24
CA PHE A 589 22.59 -0.74 30.98
C PHE A 589 21.96 -0.21 29.67
N SER A 590 22.71 0.48 28.81
CA SER A 590 22.15 0.96 27.53
C SER A 590 22.22 -0.14 26.46
N PHE A 591 21.06 -0.63 26.05
CA PHE A 591 20.92 -1.44 24.85
C PHE A 591 21.35 -0.63 23.61
N PRO A 592 21.96 -1.27 22.59
CA PRO A 592 22.26 -0.62 21.31
C PRO A 592 21.06 0.13 20.76
N LEU A 593 21.28 1.35 20.31
CA LEU A 593 20.26 2.19 19.69
C LEU A 593 20.41 2.00 18.17
N PRO A 594 19.33 1.79 17.39
CA PRO A 594 19.46 1.85 15.94
C PRO A 594 20.08 3.19 15.54
N SER A 595 21.17 3.09 14.79
CA SER A 595 21.99 4.21 14.38
C SER A 595 21.12 5.26 13.67
N PRO A 596 21.10 6.53 14.12
CA PRO A 596 20.29 7.56 13.48
C PRO A 596 20.69 7.67 12.00
N ILE A 597 19.70 7.63 11.11
CA ILE A 597 19.95 7.80 9.68
C ILE A 597 20.43 9.24 9.49
N ARG A 598 21.69 9.39 9.08
CA ARG A 598 22.26 10.71 8.78
C ARG A 598 21.86 11.07 7.36
N MET A 599 21.11 12.15 7.22
CA MET A 599 20.64 12.69 5.96
C MET A 599 21.09 14.14 5.81
N ASP A 600 21.28 14.60 4.57
CA ASP A 600 21.56 16.00 4.30
C ASP A 600 20.40 16.90 4.74
N SER A 601 20.60 18.23 4.77
CA SER A 601 19.52 19.17 5.15
C SER A 601 18.38 19.19 4.12
N ALA A 602 18.68 18.99 2.84
CA ALA A 602 17.71 19.05 1.75
C ALA A 602 16.69 17.89 1.81
N ASP A 603 17.15 16.65 2.01
CA ASP A 603 16.29 15.49 2.13
C ASP A 603 15.53 15.47 3.45
N ARG A 604 16.13 15.99 4.55
CA ARG A 604 15.40 16.22 5.80
C ARG A 604 14.23 17.20 5.60
N ASN A 605 14.48 18.32 4.93
CA ASN A 605 13.44 19.29 4.58
C ASN A 605 12.36 18.70 3.67
N LEU A 606 12.73 17.82 2.73
CA LEU A 606 11.80 17.09 1.87
C LEU A 606 10.87 16.19 2.68
N ILE A 607 11.42 15.34 3.56
CA ILE A 607 10.66 14.39 4.38
C ILE A 607 9.76 15.12 5.37
N GLU A 608 10.27 16.17 6.02
CA GLU A 608 9.48 16.99 6.94
C GLU A 608 8.34 17.71 6.21
N THR A 609 8.58 18.26 5.02
CA THR A 609 7.53 18.87 4.20
C THR A 609 6.46 17.85 3.83
N GLN A 610 6.87 16.63 3.42
CA GLN A 610 5.94 15.54 3.13
C GLN A 610 5.10 15.16 4.35
N ALA A 611 5.73 15.02 5.52
CA ALA A 611 5.05 14.72 6.78
C ALA A 611 4.01 15.81 7.15
N ARG A 612 4.38 17.08 7.01
CA ARG A 612 3.46 18.23 7.23
C ARG A 612 2.27 18.20 6.27
N VAL A 613 2.49 17.85 5.00
CA VAL A 613 1.40 17.69 4.01
C VAL A 613 0.43 16.59 4.43
N ILE A 614 0.91 15.45 4.94
CA ILE A 614 0.04 14.38 5.43
C ILE A 614 -0.76 14.83 6.65
N VAL A 615 -0.13 15.51 7.62
CA VAL A 615 -0.84 16.03 8.79
C VAL A 615 -1.88 17.08 8.39
N ALA A 616 -1.55 17.99 7.47
CA ALA A 616 -2.50 18.95 6.93
C ALA A 616 -3.67 18.26 6.19
N LEU A 617 -3.38 17.22 5.40
CA LEU A 617 -4.39 16.43 4.71
C LEU A 617 -5.35 15.75 5.70
N LEU A 618 -4.82 15.16 6.79
CA LEU A 618 -5.62 14.55 7.85
C LEU A 618 -6.44 15.59 8.63
N ALA A 619 -5.87 16.75 8.94
CA ALA A 619 -6.57 17.84 9.61
C ALA A 619 -7.72 18.41 8.77
N LEU A 620 -7.54 18.45 7.44
CA LEU A 620 -8.55 18.90 6.49
C LEU A 620 -9.54 17.80 6.09
N SER A 621 -9.34 16.54 6.51
CA SER A 621 -10.18 15.40 6.15
C SER A 621 -11.69 15.60 6.40
N PRO A 622 -12.14 16.20 7.53
CA PRO A 622 -13.56 16.47 7.73
C PRO A 622 -14.17 17.41 6.68
N LEU A 623 -13.37 18.31 6.11
CA LEU A 623 -13.78 19.24 5.06
C LEU A 623 -13.69 18.60 3.67
N LEU A 624 -12.58 17.92 3.38
CA LEU A 624 -12.30 17.29 2.09
C LEU A 624 -13.13 16.02 1.85
N GLY A 625 -13.51 15.33 2.92
CA GLY A 625 -14.15 14.02 2.89
C GLY A 625 -13.15 12.87 2.92
N GLY A 626 -13.61 11.71 3.40
CA GLY A 626 -12.78 10.52 3.51
C GLY A 626 -12.25 10.04 2.16
N SER A 627 -13.04 10.19 1.08
CA SER A 627 -12.61 9.79 -0.26
C SER A 627 -11.47 10.63 -0.79
N ALA A 628 -11.59 11.96 -0.70
CA ALA A 628 -10.57 12.86 -1.23
C ALA A 628 -9.26 12.70 -0.44
N THR A 629 -9.37 12.62 0.88
CA THR A 629 -8.24 12.39 1.80
C THR A 629 -7.49 11.11 1.42
N LEU A 630 -8.20 9.99 1.27
CA LEU A 630 -7.59 8.72 0.88
C LEU A 630 -6.96 8.80 -0.52
N SER A 631 -7.66 9.39 -1.50
CA SER A 631 -7.14 9.57 -2.86
C SER A 631 -5.86 10.40 -2.90
N PHE A 632 -5.81 11.58 -2.27
CA PHE A 632 -4.61 12.41 -2.25
C PHE A 632 -3.44 11.69 -1.57
N TYR A 633 -3.71 11.00 -0.46
CA TYR A 633 -2.70 10.17 0.18
C TYR A 633 -2.15 9.08 -0.75
N LEU A 634 -3.03 8.33 -1.43
CA LEU A 634 -2.62 7.28 -2.35
C LEU A 634 -1.79 7.81 -3.52
N ALA A 635 -2.07 9.03 -3.99
CA ALA A 635 -1.22 9.70 -4.98
C ALA A 635 0.20 9.97 -4.47
N PHE A 636 0.34 10.48 -3.25
CA PHE A 636 1.66 10.69 -2.63
C PHE A 636 2.38 9.36 -2.42
N ARG A 637 1.66 8.36 -1.92
CA ARG A 637 2.14 7.00 -1.71
C ARG A 637 2.69 6.37 -2.98
N CYS A 638 2.07 6.56 -4.15
CA CYS A 638 2.61 6.07 -5.42
C CYS A 638 4.04 6.57 -5.69
N SER A 639 4.35 7.82 -5.31
CA SER A 639 5.70 8.38 -5.50
C SER A 639 6.71 7.71 -4.56
N TRP A 640 6.34 7.47 -3.30
CA TRP A 640 7.21 6.78 -2.33
C TRP A 640 7.44 5.32 -2.71
N VAL A 641 6.40 4.62 -3.18
CA VAL A 641 6.50 3.23 -3.62
C VAL A 641 7.49 3.12 -4.77
N GLN A 642 7.37 3.98 -5.79
CA GLN A 642 8.27 3.96 -6.94
C GLN A 642 9.72 4.32 -6.57
N GLN A 643 9.92 5.32 -5.69
CA GLN A 643 11.25 5.67 -5.21
C GLN A 643 11.91 4.50 -4.47
N TYR A 644 11.17 3.85 -3.58
CA TYR A 644 11.67 2.71 -2.83
C TYR A 644 11.92 1.48 -3.70
N GLU A 645 11.06 1.21 -4.70
CA GLU A 645 11.27 0.13 -5.67
C GLU A 645 12.50 0.38 -6.53
N ALA A 646 12.75 1.63 -6.95
CA ALA A 646 13.98 1.99 -7.68
C ALA A 646 15.23 1.80 -6.82
N TYR A 647 15.20 2.26 -5.56
CA TYR A 647 16.26 2.04 -4.59
C TYR A 647 16.55 0.55 -4.38
N ARG A 648 15.49 -0.25 -4.18
CA ARG A 648 15.61 -1.70 -3.99
C ARG A 648 16.15 -2.39 -5.25
N ALA A 649 15.73 -1.96 -6.44
CA ALA A 649 16.24 -2.52 -7.69
C ALA A 649 17.75 -2.28 -7.84
N LEU A 650 18.24 -1.08 -7.49
CA LEU A 650 19.68 -0.78 -7.47
C LEU A 650 20.42 -1.62 -6.42
N GLN A 651 19.82 -1.81 -5.25
CA GLN A 651 20.40 -2.64 -4.20
C GLN A 651 20.48 -4.11 -4.62
N ASP A 652 19.40 -4.66 -5.19
CA ASP A 652 19.35 -6.00 -5.74
C ASP A 652 20.38 -6.18 -6.89
N GLU A 653 20.52 -5.19 -7.77
CA GLU A 653 21.53 -5.19 -8.84
C GLU A 653 22.96 -5.20 -8.27
N SER A 654 23.23 -4.40 -7.23
CA SER A 654 24.53 -4.39 -6.54
C SER A 654 24.85 -5.71 -5.84
N LEU A 655 23.83 -6.42 -5.35
CA LEU A 655 23.96 -7.74 -4.73
C LEU A 655 24.18 -8.84 -5.78
N LEU A 656 23.53 -8.73 -6.94
CA LEU A 656 23.68 -9.67 -8.07
C LEU A 656 25.00 -9.47 -8.83
N HIS A 657 25.51 -8.24 -8.87
CA HIS A 657 26.76 -7.87 -9.50
C HIS A 657 27.70 -7.23 -8.46
N PRO A 658 28.16 -8.00 -7.45
CA PRO A 658 29.07 -7.44 -6.46
C PRO A 658 30.32 -6.96 -7.21
N ARG A 659 30.67 -5.68 -7.00
CA ARG A 659 31.85 -5.05 -7.61
C ARG A 659 33.02 -6.01 -7.50
N ALA A 660 33.59 -6.37 -8.66
CA ALA A 660 34.75 -7.25 -8.70
C ALA A 660 35.82 -6.63 -7.82
N ARG A 661 36.22 -7.34 -6.75
CA ARG A 661 37.38 -6.90 -5.99
C ARG A 661 38.56 -7.03 -6.94
N PRO A 662 39.44 -6.01 -7.04
CA PRO A 662 40.58 -6.05 -7.96
C PRO A 662 41.49 -7.27 -7.75
N GLU A 663 41.39 -7.95 -6.60
CA GLU A 663 42.19 -9.13 -6.24
C GLU A 663 41.45 -10.48 -6.37
N SER A 664 40.17 -10.51 -6.78
CA SER A 664 39.41 -11.77 -6.90
C SER A 664 39.00 -12.06 -8.34
N ALA A 665 39.58 -13.09 -8.94
CA ALA A 665 39.12 -13.61 -10.22
C ALA A 665 37.84 -14.45 -9.99
N VAL A 666 36.76 -14.08 -10.68
CA VAL A 666 35.53 -14.89 -10.74
C VAL A 666 35.78 -15.97 -11.79
N ILE A 667 35.74 -17.24 -11.36
CA ILE A 667 36.07 -18.37 -12.24
C ILE A 667 34.82 -18.87 -12.95
N GLU A 668 33.75 -19.04 -12.18
CA GLU A 668 32.52 -19.64 -12.69
C GLU A 668 31.32 -19.03 -11.98
N GLU A 669 30.31 -18.70 -12.77
CA GLU A 669 29.02 -18.21 -12.32
C GLU A 669 27.95 -19.12 -12.90
N LYS A 670 27.34 -19.95 -12.05
CA LYS A 670 26.26 -20.85 -12.45
C LYS A 670 24.93 -20.28 -11.94
N GLU A 671 23.97 -20.13 -12.83
CA GLU A 671 22.60 -19.73 -12.50
C GLU A 671 21.67 -20.95 -12.65
N GLU A 672 21.07 -21.39 -11.55
CA GLU A 672 20.05 -22.44 -11.55
C GLU A 672 18.68 -21.82 -11.28
N VAL A 673 17.73 -22.07 -12.18
CA VAL A 673 16.36 -21.57 -12.06
C VAL A 673 15.44 -22.73 -11.72
N GLN A 674 14.92 -22.77 -10.49
CA GLN A 674 14.00 -23.80 -10.04
C GLN A 674 12.59 -23.21 -9.85
N LEU A 675 11.61 -23.80 -10.55
CA LEU A 675 10.21 -23.53 -10.27
C LEU A 675 9.81 -24.34 -9.03
N MET A 676 9.51 -23.65 -7.94
CA MET A 676 8.99 -24.25 -6.72
C MET A 676 7.53 -23.89 -6.53
N GLU A 677 6.72 -24.84 -6.11
CA GLU A 677 5.36 -24.61 -5.63
C GLU A 677 5.31 -24.98 -4.16
N ASN A 678 4.88 -24.05 -3.31
CA ASN A 678 4.69 -24.38 -1.90
C ASN A 678 3.40 -25.22 -1.73
N GLU A 679 3.20 -25.80 -0.53
CA GLU A 679 1.97 -26.53 -0.19
C GLU A 679 0.67 -25.72 -0.39
N GLU A 680 0.79 -24.41 -0.54
CA GLU A 680 -0.31 -23.46 -0.67
C GLU A 680 -0.63 -23.12 -2.14
N GLY A 681 0.08 -23.74 -3.10
CA GLY A 681 -0.07 -23.50 -4.53
C GLY A 681 0.49 -22.14 -5.00
N GLU A 682 1.22 -21.43 -4.13
CA GLU A 682 2.01 -20.28 -4.54
C GLU A 682 3.28 -20.79 -5.22
N ARG A 683 3.44 -20.35 -6.47
CA ARG A 683 4.61 -20.68 -7.27
C ARG A 683 5.67 -19.59 -7.03
N TYR A 684 6.92 -20.00 -6.91
CA TYR A 684 8.08 -19.14 -6.80
C TYR A 684 9.12 -19.62 -7.80
N LEU A 685 9.78 -18.67 -8.44
CA LEU A 685 10.99 -18.91 -9.21
C LEU A 685 12.17 -18.73 -8.24
N GLU A 686 12.81 -19.82 -7.84
CA GLU A 686 14.04 -19.78 -7.06
C GLU A 686 15.23 -19.70 -8.02
N LEU A 687 15.85 -18.53 -8.08
CA LEU A 687 17.09 -18.26 -8.81
C LEU A 687 18.25 -18.49 -7.84
N ARG A 688 19.01 -19.56 -8.05
CA ARG A 688 20.23 -19.87 -7.28
C ARG A 688 21.42 -19.48 -8.13
N LYS A 689 22.07 -18.38 -7.75
CA LYS A 689 23.30 -17.91 -8.38
C LYS A 689 24.48 -18.37 -7.55
N ILE A 690 25.27 -19.28 -8.09
CA ILE A 690 26.45 -19.86 -7.45
C ILE A 690 27.67 -19.19 -8.05
N LYS A 691 28.38 -18.40 -7.26
CA LYS A 691 29.59 -17.69 -7.67
C LYS A 691 30.81 -18.36 -7.05
N PHE A 692 31.70 -18.88 -7.90
CA PHE A 692 33.00 -19.41 -7.48
C PHE A 692 34.06 -18.33 -7.70
N SER A 693 34.66 -17.86 -6.60
CA SER A 693 35.76 -16.90 -6.61
C SER A 693 37.02 -17.54 -6.06
N GLU A 694 38.13 -17.43 -6.77
CA GLU A 694 39.45 -17.83 -6.25
C GLU A 694 40.07 -16.65 -5.53
N LEU A 695 40.41 -16.86 -4.25
CA LEU A 695 41.20 -15.90 -3.49
C LEU A 695 42.66 -16.12 -3.90
N LEU A 696 43.20 -15.20 -4.70
CA LEU A 696 44.63 -15.20 -4.94
C LEU A 696 45.36 -14.95 -3.62
N PRO A 697 46.33 -15.81 -3.24
CA PRO A 697 47.15 -15.54 -2.08
C PRO A 697 47.88 -14.22 -2.32
N ARG A 698 47.60 -13.22 -1.47
CA ARG A 698 48.29 -11.92 -1.49
C ARG A 698 49.79 -12.19 -1.42
N THR A 699 50.48 -12.10 -2.54
CA THR A 699 51.92 -12.30 -2.66
C THR A 699 52.55 -11.25 -1.76
N GLY A 700 53.04 -11.68 -0.59
CA GLY A 700 53.60 -10.78 0.40
C GLY A 700 54.65 -9.90 -0.25
N ASN A 701 54.48 -8.58 -0.12
CA ASN A 701 55.44 -7.57 -0.56
C ASN A 701 56.84 -7.98 -0.08
N ARG A 702 57.65 -8.46 -1.03
CA ARG A 702 59.05 -8.80 -0.81
C ARG A 702 59.77 -7.52 -0.42
N ALA A 703 60.49 -7.56 0.70
CA ALA A 703 61.22 -6.44 1.28
C ALA A 703 61.96 -5.62 0.20
N ARG A 704 61.66 -4.32 0.15
CA ARG A 704 62.37 -3.33 -0.67
C ARG A 704 63.75 -3.13 -0.03
N PRO A 705 64.87 -3.34 -0.72
CA PRO A 705 66.19 -3.16 -0.13
C PRO A 705 66.43 -1.65 0.13
N ALA A 706 66.94 -1.35 1.31
CA ALA A 706 67.39 -0.03 1.72
C ALA A 706 68.54 0.42 0.80
N ALA A 707 68.36 1.52 0.08
CA ALA A 707 69.41 2.16 -0.70
C ALA A 707 69.79 3.51 -0.05
N ALA A 708 71.09 3.75 -0.05
CA ALA A 708 71.86 4.69 0.72
C ALA A 708 71.47 6.17 0.57
N ALA A 709 71.74 6.90 1.65
CA ALA A 709 71.75 8.35 1.71
C ALA A 709 72.95 8.93 0.95
N GLU A 710 72.70 9.90 0.07
CA GLU A 710 73.74 10.84 -0.37
C GLU A 710 73.22 12.28 -0.37
N THR A 711 74.15 13.14 0.03
CA THR A 711 74.04 14.52 0.47
C THR A 711 74.22 15.50 -0.69
N ARG A 712 73.42 16.58 -0.75
CA ARG A 712 73.79 17.97 -1.18
C ARG A 712 72.49 18.78 -1.40
N SER A 713 72.19 19.85 -0.65
CA SER A 713 72.83 21.19 -0.62
C SER A 713 72.68 21.99 -1.92
N SER A 714 71.63 22.81 -2.03
CA SER A 714 71.72 24.22 -2.46
C SER A 714 70.38 24.96 -2.35
N LEU A 715 70.33 25.92 -1.42
CA LEU A 715 69.51 27.16 -1.39
C LEU A 715 69.93 28.10 -2.56
N PRO A 716 69.41 29.35 -2.70
CA PRO A 716 68.07 29.99 -2.54
C PRO A 716 67.72 30.74 -3.89
N PRO A 717 66.86 31.79 -4.02
CA PRO A 717 66.17 32.59 -3.01
C PRO A 717 64.70 33.00 -3.28
N SER A 718 64.09 33.50 -2.21
CA SER A 718 62.97 34.45 -2.16
C SER A 718 63.32 35.73 -2.95
N PRO A 719 62.38 36.59 -3.40
CA PRO A 719 61.65 37.42 -2.44
C PRO A 719 60.27 37.99 -2.89
N THR A 720 59.54 38.48 -1.88
CA THR A 720 58.78 39.75 -1.86
C THR A 720 57.65 40.05 -2.87
N SER A 721 56.47 40.23 -2.26
CA SER A 721 55.70 41.50 -2.22
C SER A 721 54.74 41.87 -3.36
N SER A 722 53.84 42.78 -2.97
CA SER A 722 52.84 43.55 -3.71
C SER A 722 51.52 42.80 -3.96
N GLY A 723 50.35 43.34 -3.63
CA GLY A 723 49.95 44.72 -3.33
C GLY A 723 48.99 45.24 -4.40
N GLY A 724 47.95 45.97 -4.00
CA GLY A 724 46.95 46.61 -4.87
C GLY A 724 45.67 45.78 -4.97
N ASP A 725 44.52 46.13 -4.40
CA ASP A 725 43.86 47.43 -4.17
C ASP A 725 43.39 48.14 -5.45
N HIS A 726 42.15 48.62 -5.40
CA HIS A 726 41.40 49.44 -6.38
C HIS A 726 40.99 48.77 -7.71
N SER A 727 39.85 49.06 -8.34
CA SER A 727 38.76 50.04 -8.10
C SER A 727 37.60 49.71 -9.04
N ASP A 728 36.39 50.03 -8.58
CA ASP A 728 35.28 50.71 -9.26
C ASP A 728 35.08 50.66 -10.79
N ASP A 729 33.79 50.46 -11.09
CA ASP A 729 32.92 51.28 -11.94
C ASP A 729 32.48 50.84 -13.34
N GLU A 730 31.15 50.93 -13.45
CA GLU A 730 30.30 51.41 -14.55
C GLU A 730 29.96 50.57 -15.79
N HIS A 731 28.62 50.49 -15.95
CA HIS A 731 27.82 50.63 -17.16
C HIS A 731 28.22 49.88 -18.43
N ASP A 732 27.30 49.02 -18.93
CA ASP A 732 26.65 49.40 -20.18
C ASP A 732 25.30 48.72 -20.46
N VAL A 733 24.48 49.50 -21.16
CA VAL A 733 23.15 49.24 -21.70
C VAL A 733 23.25 48.40 -22.98
N ARG A 734 22.31 47.49 -23.24
CA ARG A 734 21.90 47.13 -24.62
C ARG A 734 20.59 46.34 -24.73
N GLN A 735 19.58 46.96 -25.35
CA GLN A 735 18.58 46.29 -26.18
C GLN A 735 19.23 45.87 -27.53
N PRO A 736 18.62 44.98 -28.36
CA PRO A 736 17.70 45.49 -29.39
C PRO A 736 16.56 44.54 -29.89
N THR A 737 15.44 45.18 -30.25
CA THR A 737 14.51 45.03 -31.40
C THR A 737 14.24 43.69 -32.14
N VAL A 738 12.94 43.33 -32.16
CA VAL A 738 12.00 43.19 -33.31
C VAL A 738 12.51 42.71 -34.68
N ARG A 739 11.90 41.62 -35.20
CA ARG A 739 11.48 41.50 -36.61
C ARG A 739 10.36 40.47 -36.83
N THR A 740 9.66 40.64 -37.94
CA THR A 740 8.23 40.40 -38.19
C THR A 740 7.99 39.40 -39.34
N ALA A 741 6.77 38.83 -39.37
CA ALA A 741 6.03 38.32 -40.55
C ALA A 741 6.47 36.93 -41.12
N ARG A 742 5.64 36.09 -41.77
CA ARG A 742 4.33 36.28 -42.44
C ARG A 742 3.68 34.90 -42.79
N ARG A 743 2.35 34.84 -42.69
CA ARG A 743 1.30 34.11 -43.48
C ARG A 743 1.60 32.80 -44.25
N SER A 744 0.64 31.87 -44.15
CA SER A 744 -0.17 31.41 -45.31
C SER A 744 -1.59 30.93 -44.90
N ARG A 745 -2.59 31.44 -45.65
CA ARG A 745 -3.97 30.96 -45.90
C ARG A 745 -3.86 29.73 -46.84
N GLY A 746 -4.81 28.82 -47.05
CA GLY A 746 -6.25 28.69 -46.80
C GLY A 746 -6.75 27.51 -47.68
N GLY A 747 -7.99 27.05 -47.52
CA GLY A 747 -8.59 26.06 -48.42
C GLY A 747 -9.90 25.48 -47.93
N THR A 748 -10.99 25.89 -48.59
CA THR A 748 -12.39 25.44 -48.48
C THR A 748 -12.81 24.73 -49.77
N ALA A 749 -13.67 23.71 -49.67
CA ALA A 749 -14.70 23.22 -50.63
C ALA A 749 -14.97 21.73 -50.31
N GLU A 750 -16.16 21.30 -49.87
CA GLU A 750 -17.45 21.13 -50.58
C GLU A 750 -17.56 19.87 -51.47
N SER A 751 -18.80 19.34 -51.50
CA SER A 751 -19.41 18.37 -52.43
C SER A 751 -19.43 16.89 -51.98
N GLU A 752 -20.51 16.08 -52.05
CA GLU A 752 -21.95 16.18 -52.40
C GLU A 752 -22.62 14.82 -52.06
N VAL A 753 -23.94 14.87 -51.79
CA VAL A 753 -25.07 14.03 -52.30
C VAL A 753 -24.76 12.58 -52.82
N GLY A 754 -25.52 11.50 -52.56
CA GLY A 754 -26.84 11.27 -51.96
C GLY A 754 -27.37 9.85 -52.28
N ILE A 755 -28.66 9.65 -51.95
CA ILE A 755 -29.66 8.72 -52.55
C ILE A 755 -29.73 7.24 -52.06
N SER A 756 -30.96 6.98 -51.61
CA SER A 756 -31.78 5.80 -51.28
C SER A 756 -31.65 4.44 -52.00
N SER A 757 -32.01 3.38 -51.26
CA SER A 757 -33.15 2.41 -51.49
C SER A 757 -32.82 0.91 -51.55
N SER A 758 -33.54 0.14 -50.69
CA SER A 758 -34.07 -1.25 -50.83
C SER A 758 -33.10 -2.41 -51.13
N LEU A 759 -33.33 -3.70 -50.80
CA LEU A 759 -34.52 -4.51 -50.52
C LEU A 759 -34.03 -5.88 -49.92
N GLU A 760 -34.97 -6.72 -49.48
CA GLU A 760 -34.89 -8.16 -49.10
C GLU A 760 -34.25 -8.54 -47.74
N GLY A 761 -34.80 -9.43 -46.90
CA GLY A 761 -36.02 -10.22 -46.93
C GLY A 761 -35.96 -11.34 -45.87
N ARG A 762 -37.05 -11.54 -45.10
CA ARG A 762 -37.66 -12.83 -44.63
C ARG A 762 -38.34 -12.72 -43.26
N PRO A 763 -39.55 -13.29 -43.09
CA PRO A 763 -40.29 -13.28 -41.83
C PRO A 763 -39.95 -14.51 -40.98
N ARG A 764 -39.78 -14.32 -39.67
CA ARG A 764 -39.73 -15.42 -38.69
C ARG A 764 -40.97 -15.38 -37.79
N ARG A 765 -41.63 -16.54 -37.74
CA ARG A 765 -42.80 -16.92 -36.93
C ARG A 765 -42.72 -16.41 -35.49
N THR A 766 -43.77 -15.73 -35.05
CA THR A 766 -44.08 -15.46 -33.65
C THR A 766 -44.96 -16.57 -33.07
N THR A 767 -44.55 -17.13 -31.93
CA THR A 767 -45.40 -17.92 -31.02
C THR A 767 -46.17 -16.99 -30.07
N PRO A 768 -47.36 -17.36 -29.60
CA PRO A 768 -48.18 -16.48 -28.77
C PRO A 768 -47.68 -16.46 -27.32
N VAL A 769 -47.22 -15.28 -26.89
CA VAL A 769 -46.96 -14.99 -25.47
C VAL A 769 -48.28 -14.62 -24.80
N ARG A 770 -48.63 -15.40 -23.77
CA ARG A 770 -49.82 -15.22 -22.94
C ARG A 770 -49.63 -13.99 -22.05
N ASN A 771 -50.24 -12.86 -22.44
CA ASN A 771 -50.29 -11.64 -21.63
C ASN A 771 -51.05 -11.90 -20.32
N ARG A 772 -50.33 -11.93 -19.19
CA ARG A 772 -50.92 -11.63 -17.87
C ARG A 772 -50.86 -10.12 -17.67
N GLN A 773 -52.03 -9.49 -17.57
CA GLN A 773 -52.18 -8.09 -17.21
C GLN A 773 -51.56 -7.83 -15.82
N PRO A 774 -50.75 -6.78 -15.62
CA PRO A 774 -50.42 -6.29 -14.30
C PRO A 774 -51.61 -5.47 -13.74
N PRO A 775 -51.78 -5.41 -12.40
CA PRO A 775 -52.84 -4.61 -11.79
C PRO A 775 -52.60 -3.12 -12.03
N GLN A 776 -53.72 -2.41 -12.21
CA GLN A 776 -53.83 -0.99 -12.52
C GLN A 776 -52.97 -0.13 -11.58
N ARG A 777 -52.19 0.77 -12.19
CA ARG A 777 -51.55 1.90 -11.53
C ARG A 777 -52.60 2.77 -10.84
N TYR A 778 -52.37 3.07 -9.57
CA TYR A 778 -52.99 4.20 -8.88
C TYR A 778 -52.78 5.49 -9.70
N ARG A 779 -53.89 6.12 -10.06
CA ARG A 779 -53.95 7.48 -10.59
C ARG A 779 -53.91 8.39 -9.37
N GLU A 780 -52.80 9.10 -9.17
CA GLU A 780 -52.75 10.22 -8.23
C GLU A 780 -53.66 11.33 -8.78
N GLU A 781 -54.82 11.50 -8.15
CA GLU A 781 -55.68 12.65 -8.37
C GLU A 781 -55.09 13.84 -7.61
N SER A 782 -54.55 14.78 -8.38
CA SER A 782 -54.12 16.09 -7.93
C SER A 782 -55.34 16.95 -7.57
N HIS A 783 -55.74 16.94 -6.30
CA HIS A 783 -56.62 17.96 -5.74
C HIS A 783 -55.86 19.29 -5.59
N GLY A 784 -55.89 20.10 -6.64
CA GLY A 784 -55.58 21.53 -6.58
C GLY A 784 -56.87 22.33 -6.51
N SER A 785 -57.24 22.83 -5.33
CA SER A 785 -58.25 23.89 -5.17
C SER A 785 -57.65 24.97 -4.27
N PRO A 786 -57.52 26.22 -4.74
CA PRO A 786 -57.04 27.32 -3.91
C PRO A 786 -58.16 27.84 -2.99
N PRO A 787 -57.85 28.30 -1.77
CA PRO A 787 -58.83 28.94 -0.90
C PRO A 787 -59.17 30.33 -1.44
N SER A 788 -60.44 30.54 -1.78
CA SER A 788 -61.01 31.84 -2.12
C SER A 788 -61.11 32.71 -0.87
N THR A 789 -60.33 33.78 -0.83
CA THR A 789 -60.42 34.87 0.14
C THR A 789 -61.74 35.65 -0.02
N PRO A 790 -62.39 36.08 1.08
CA PRO A 790 -63.63 36.84 1.03
C PRO A 790 -63.35 38.29 0.61
N ARG A 791 -64.06 38.72 -0.44
CA ARG A 791 -64.02 40.06 -1.01
C ARG A 791 -64.73 41.05 -0.07
N ARG A 792 -63.96 41.95 0.56
CA ARG A 792 -64.46 43.13 1.28
C ARG A 792 -65.04 44.12 0.26
N ARG A 793 -66.32 44.47 0.39
CA ARG A 793 -66.94 45.64 -0.26
C ARG A 793 -66.57 46.90 0.52
N GLY A 794 -66.20 47.96 -0.19
CA GLY A 794 -66.08 49.33 0.31
C GLY A 794 -65.40 50.21 -0.73
N GLY A 795 -66.14 51.19 -1.26
CA GLY A 795 -65.68 52.17 -2.26
C GLY A 795 -66.36 51.99 -3.60
#